data_AF-A0A395RUU4-F1
#
_entry.id   AF-A0A395RUU4-F1
#
_cell.length_a   1.000
_cell.length_b   1.000
_cell.length_c   1.000
_cell.angle_alpha   90.00
_cell.angle_beta   90.00
_cell.angle_gamma   90.00
#
_symmetry.space_group_name_H-M   'P 1'
#
loop_
_entity.id
_entity.type
_entity.pdbx_description
1 polymer ?
#
loop_
_entity_poly.entity_id
_entity_poly.type
_entity_poly.pdbx_seq_one_letter_code
_entity_poly.pdbx_strand_id
1 'polypeptide(L)'
;MAAQHTVFRLKHRNGFDGLYQQQEDIPKVTKHEVLIKVRAVSLNFRDIAIITSKYPFPVTENVVPCSDMAGDIEEIGECVKGLSVGDKAVASFDITNLYGPQRDWDNGQGGPVDGVLRQYVVLPAFAIVKVPSDAPHTYSQLASVVCTGTTVWNSLYGNLPLRPGHVVLCQGTGGVSITATILAKAAGATVIITSSSDEKLALAKTKFGADHGINYKTSPDWATEALELTGGRGVDYIIENGGSGTIAQSLKAITYGGIINVIGFLSEASQEDMPDVAGLALSKGAVVRGIMVGSKQLLEEAITFISKEKLRLPVEKEFPFTLEVLPNVDRVRTFILTDILNEPDDTMSLVRYLLYSNEFDTRGIVAVTSWSLRNETHPGEIKRIIEVYSKVVDKLNQHVHPDNAYPHPNDLISKISSGPSSYGKAALKQPISDGARNLVKALRESTEPLYVSLWGGANTLAQALQHIDKSETKRVASQLRSRLRVYAISDQDDAGPYIRVKWPDVFYIVNVHGYREYSQGTWTGISTGDNNAANRTKVLDDWLTPNIRLGPLGAEYPKIIYTMEGDSPSFIWTIQNGLNVPGRPEYGGWGGRYTRVTEDSEINEYATSADTLVNNNGDNWRSHYATIWRWRDAYQDDFAARMQWTVVNKFEDSAHPPKISINGSTDTEPLRFQVNLNDTLVLDASETFDTDNLDDASGLTFEWYSYAECALPFLTSLSADFFKIEALSAPSKTNGTLSVNEAGFSNVALGPIVRISTNLDSWVQEQPSIVDKEWHVILQVTNNKGSYPIRRYRRVILEIPEAT
;
A
#
# COMPACT_ATOMS: atom_id res chain seq x y z
N MET A 1 33.35 18.92 -4.50
CA MET A 1 32.42 18.03 -3.77
C MET A 1 32.67 16.62 -4.26
N ALA A 2 32.69 15.63 -3.37
CA ALA A 2 32.76 14.23 -3.81
C ALA A 2 31.51 13.90 -4.65
N ALA A 3 31.63 12.98 -5.60
CA ALA A 3 30.45 12.49 -6.31
C ALA A 3 29.56 11.76 -5.32
N GLN A 4 28.26 12.05 -5.32
CA GLN A 4 27.27 11.45 -4.42
C GLN A 4 26.47 10.37 -5.14
N HIS A 5 25.86 9.48 -4.36
CA HIS A 5 24.97 8.45 -4.85
C HIS A 5 23.83 8.16 -3.88
N THR A 6 22.75 7.62 -4.44
CA THR A 6 21.57 7.21 -3.68
C THR A 6 21.84 5.92 -2.89
N VAL A 7 21.50 5.98 -1.60
CA VAL A 7 21.57 4.87 -0.64
C VAL A 7 20.24 4.76 0.10
N PHE A 8 19.75 3.53 0.27
CA PHE A 8 18.61 3.25 1.13
C PHE A 8 19.09 2.75 2.48
N ARG A 9 18.43 3.17 3.57
CA ARG A 9 18.75 2.75 4.95
C ARG A 9 17.49 2.43 5.75
N LEU A 10 17.66 1.63 6.80
CA LEU A 10 16.60 1.31 7.76
C LEU A 10 16.74 2.10 9.05
N LYS A 11 15.99 3.20 9.17
CA LYS A 11 15.95 4.05 10.37
C LYS A 11 15.42 3.27 11.58
N HIS A 12 14.37 2.49 11.37
CA HIS A 12 13.78 1.59 12.35
C HIS A 12 13.31 0.29 11.69
N ARG A 13 12.95 -0.70 12.52
CA ARG A 13 12.66 -2.08 12.09
C ARG A 13 11.31 -2.60 12.55
N ASN A 14 10.34 -1.74 12.85
CA ASN A 14 8.98 -2.11 13.27
C ASN A 14 7.94 -2.04 12.12
N GLY A 15 8.37 -1.74 10.89
CA GLY A 15 7.48 -1.54 9.74
C GLY A 15 8.23 -1.06 8.50
N PHE A 16 7.57 -1.15 7.33
CA PHE A 16 8.16 -0.79 6.03
C PHE A 16 8.49 0.69 5.88
N ASP A 17 7.82 1.53 6.66
CA ASP A 17 8.06 2.98 6.81
C ASP A 17 9.43 3.31 7.39
N GLY A 18 10.14 2.34 7.96
CA GLY A 18 11.53 2.51 8.39
C GLY A 18 12.54 2.63 7.26
N LEU A 19 12.17 2.28 6.03
CA LEU A 19 13.03 2.40 4.85
C LEU A 19 13.00 3.84 4.31
N TYR A 20 14.18 4.46 4.22
CA TYR A 20 14.30 5.80 3.67
C TYR A 20 15.48 5.91 2.70
N GLN A 21 15.43 6.92 1.83
CA GLN A 21 16.45 7.20 0.82
C GLN A 21 17.28 8.43 1.23
N GLN A 22 18.59 8.40 1.03
CA GLN A 22 19.49 9.54 1.21
C GLN A 22 20.62 9.58 0.18
N GLN A 23 21.28 10.73 0.05
CA GLN A 23 22.49 10.90 -0.74
C GLN A 23 23.73 10.72 0.15
N GLU A 24 24.66 9.87 -0.26
CA GLU A 24 25.95 9.65 0.40
C GLU A 24 27.10 9.85 -0.58
N ASP A 25 28.29 10.13 -0.09
CA ASP A 25 29.49 10.19 -0.94
C ASP A 25 29.81 8.79 -1.49
N ILE A 26 30.17 8.70 -2.77
CA ILE A 26 30.63 7.43 -3.36
C ILE A 26 31.89 6.97 -2.59
N PRO A 27 31.87 5.75 -2.01
CA PRO A 27 32.98 5.26 -1.21
C PRO A 27 34.25 5.07 -2.04
N LYS A 28 35.41 5.33 -1.42
CA LYS A 28 36.72 5.21 -2.07
C LYS A 28 37.29 3.80 -1.93
N VAL A 29 37.88 3.29 -3.00
CA VAL A 29 38.52 1.97 -3.04
C VAL A 29 39.86 1.98 -2.33
N THR A 30 40.11 1.00 -1.43
CA THR A 30 41.45 0.73 -0.91
C THR A 30 42.19 -0.33 -1.74
N LYS A 31 43.45 -0.61 -1.40
CA LYS A 31 44.36 -1.47 -2.21
C LYS A 31 43.79 -2.86 -2.56
N HIS A 32 42.92 -3.42 -1.73
CA HIS A 32 42.40 -4.80 -1.88
C HIS A 32 40.89 -4.87 -2.16
N GLU A 33 40.28 -3.73 -2.46
CA GLU A 33 38.83 -3.62 -2.66
C GLU A 33 38.49 -3.30 -4.10
N VAL A 34 37.21 -3.42 -4.43
CA VAL A 34 36.64 -2.99 -5.70
C VAL A 34 35.42 -2.12 -5.44
N LEU A 35 35.21 -1.11 -6.28
CA LEU A 35 33.95 -0.36 -6.35
C LEU A 35 33.06 -1.05 -7.38
N ILE A 36 31.83 -1.36 -7.00
CA ILE A 36 30.85 -1.97 -7.89
C ILE A 36 29.69 -1.01 -8.05
N LYS A 37 29.35 -0.72 -9.31
CA LYS A 37 28.10 -0.06 -9.68
C LYS A 37 26.99 -1.09 -9.67
N VAL A 38 26.12 -1.02 -8.67
CA VAL A 38 25.00 -1.94 -8.50
C VAL A 38 23.99 -1.72 -9.62
N ARG A 39 23.63 -2.80 -10.32
CA ARG A 39 22.66 -2.78 -11.42
C ARG A 39 21.33 -3.40 -11.03
N ALA A 40 21.35 -4.38 -10.13
CA ALA A 40 20.16 -5.01 -9.59
C ALA A 40 20.41 -5.48 -8.16
N VAL A 41 19.35 -5.47 -7.36
CA VAL A 41 19.29 -6.02 -6.01
C VAL A 41 18.14 -7.01 -5.96
N SER A 42 18.33 -8.16 -5.32
CA SER A 42 17.27 -9.15 -5.12
C SER A 42 16.71 -9.05 -3.70
N LEU A 43 15.38 -9.06 -3.59
CA LEU A 43 14.69 -9.08 -2.31
C LEU A 43 14.50 -10.52 -1.83
N ASN A 44 14.84 -10.75 -0.56
CA ASN A 44 14.69 -12.02 0.12
C ASN A 44 13.69 -11.89 1.28
N PHE A 45 13.09 -13.01 1.71
CA PHE A 45 12.16 -13.01 2.86
C PHE A 45 12.82 -12.48 4.14
N ARG A 46 14.14 -12.66 4.29
CA ARG A 46 14.90 -12.09 5.41
C ARG A 46 14.80 -10.57 5.48
N ASP A 47 14.68 -9.88 4.34
CA ASP A 47 14.62 -8.41 4.33
C ASP A 47 13.29 -7.94 4.94
N ILE A 48 12.20 -8.70 4.70
CA ILE A 48 10.91 -8.53 5.39
C ILE A 48 11.04 -8.83 6.88
N ALA A 49 11.72 -9.92 7.25
CA ALA A 49 11.93 -10.25 8.66
C ALA A 49 12.76 -9.19 9.39
N ILE A 50 13.76 -8.60 8.72
CA ILE A 50 14.61 -7.55 9.27
C ILE A 50 13.81 -6.27 9.50
N ILE A 51 13.08 -5.80 8.48
CA ILE A 51 12.32 -4.55 8.56
C ILE A 51 11.11 -4.63 9.51
N THR A 52 10.72 -5.85 9.92
CA THR A 52 9.65 -6.10 10.91
C THR A 52 10.15 -6.62 12.25
N SER A 53 11.47 -6.58 12.52
CA SER A 53 12.11 -7.03 13.77
C SER A 53 11.85 -8.49 14.14
N LYS A 54 11.56 -9.32 13.14
CA LYS A 54 11.35 -10.77 13.27
C LYS A 54 12.56 -11.60 12.85
N TYR A 55 13.63 -10.96 12.39
CA TYR A 55 14.85 -11.66 12.01
C TYR A 55 15.60 -12.13 13.27
N PRO A 56 15.93 -13.44 13.40
CA PRO A 56 16.45 -14.00 14.64
C PRO A 56 17.95 -13.77 14.86
N PHE A 57 18.63 -13.13 13.92
CA PHE A 57 20.08 -12.88 13.96
C PHE A 57 20.37 -11.37 14.10
N PRO A 58 21.61 -11.00 14.48
CA PRO A 58 21.99 -9.60 14.69
C PRO A 58 21.70 -8.71 13.47
N VAL A 59 21.27 -7.48 13.74
CA VAL A 59 21.07 -6.43 12.74
C VAL A 59 21.54 -5.12 13.34
N THR A 60 22.39 -4.40 12.61
CA THR A 60 22.88 -3.08 12.99
C THR A 60 21.81 -2.03 12.73
N GLU A 61 21.73 -1.02 13.59
CA GLU A 61 20.83 0.12 13.39
C GLU A 61 21.25 0.94 12.16
N ASN A 62 20.29 1.58 11.50
CA ASN A 62 20.54 2.40 10.31
C ASN A 62 21.28 1.67 9.16
N VAL A 63 21.12 0.35 9.08
CA VAL A 63 21.81 -0.49 8.10
C VAL A 63 21.28 -0.23 6.69
N VAL A 64 22.15 -0.24 5.69
CA VAL A 64 21.76 -0.38 4.29
C VAL A 64 21.16 -1.79 4.10
N PRO A 65 19.88 -1.96 3.73
CA PRO A 65 19.27 -3.29 3.69
C PRO A 65 19.68 -4.09 2.44
N CYS A 66 19.18 -5.33 2.39
CA CYS A 66 19.39 -6.33 1.32
C CYS A 66 20.85 -6.86 1.23
N SER A 67 21.00 -8.12 0.83
CA SER A 67 22.31 -8.80 0.72
C SER A 67 22.73 -9.10 -0.71
N ASP A 68 21.76 -9.16 -1.63
CA ASP A 68 21.93 -9.82 -2.92
C ASP A 68 22.02 -8.80 -4.04
N MET A 69 23.17 -8.70 -4.71
CA MET A 69 23.37 -7.77 -5.82
C MET A 69 24.11 -8.38 -7.01
N ALA A 70 23.91 -7.75 -8.16
CA ALA A 70 24.77 -7.89 -9.32
C ALA A 70 25.09 -6.51 -9.89
N GLY A 71 26.31 -6.34 -10.40
CA GLY A 71 26.77 -5.06 -10.90
C GLY A 71 28.00 -5.15 -11.79
N ASP A 72 28.50 -3.98 -12.15
CA ASP A 72 29.74 -3.81 -12.92
C ASP A 72 30.86 -3.30 -12.01
N ILE A 73 32.05 -3.87 -12.12
CA ILE A 73 33.24 -3.33 -11.45
C ILE A 73 33.59 -1.98 -12.09
N GLU A 74 33.50 -0.90 -11.33
CA GLU A 74 33.78 0.46 -11.78
C GLU A 74 35.23 0.87 -11.49
N GLU A 75 35.78 0.42 -10.36
CA GLU A 75 37.15 0.72 -9.92
C GLU A 75 37.76 -0.48 -9.17
N ILE A 76 39.08 -0.67 -9.27
CA ILE A 76 39.84 -1.72 -8.57
C ILE A 76 41.04 -1.15 -7.82
N GLY A 77 41.32 -1.68 -6.64
CA GLY A 77 42.53 -1.36 -5.88
C GLY A 77 43.81 -1.92 -6.51
N GLU A 78 44.95 -1.27 -6.24
CA GLU A 78 46.26 -1.61 -6.82
C GLU A 78 46.71 -3.07 -6.62
N CYS A 79 46.22 -3.73 -5.57
CA CYS A 79 46.59 -5.11 -5.21
C CYS A 79 45.51 -6.14 -5.59
N VAL A 80 44.45 -5.73 -6.29
CA VAL A 80 43.41 -6.64 -6.79
C VAL A 80 43.94 -7.43 -7.98
N LYS A 81 43.71 -8.74 -7.97
CA LYS A 81 44.08 -9.66 -9.06
C LYS A 81 42.87 -10.48 -9.48
N GLY A 82 42.81 -10.86 -10.75
CA GLY A 82 41.75 -11.72 -11.29
C GLY A 82 40.42 -11.01 -11.62
N LEU A 83 40.31 -9.72 -11.29
CA LEU A 83 39.18 -8.85 -11.62
C LEU A 83 39.66 -7.67 -12.47
N SER A 84 38.78 -7.12 -13.29
CA SER A 84 39.03 -5.96 -14.15
C SER A 84 37.85 -5.02 -14.16
N VAL A 85 38.10 -3.72 -14.38
CA VAL A 85 37.04 -2.74 -14.61
C VAL A 85 36.18 -3.17 -15.80
N GLY A 86 34.86 -3.08 -15.65
CA GLY A 86 33.87 -3.57 -16.60
C GLY A 86 33.47 -5.04 -16.44
N ASP A 87 34.13 -5.79 -15.57
CA ASP A 87 33.69 -7.16 -15.25
C ASP A 87 32.31 -7.13 -14.59
N LYS A 88 31.42 -8.02 -15.05
CA LYS A 88 30.16 -8.30 -14.39
C LYS A 88 30.41 -9.18 -13.16
N ALA A 89 29.85 -8.81 -12.02
CA ALA A 89 30.12 -9.49 -10.76
C ALA A 89 28.89 -9.57 -9.84
N VAL A 90 28.93 -10.55 -8.93
CA VAL A 90 28.06 -10.65 -7.76
C VAL A 90 28.92 -10.70 -6.49
N ALA A 91 28.35 -10.34 -5.35
CA ALA A 91 29.02 -10.40 -4.05
C ALA A 91 28.50 -11.57 -3.21
N SER A 92 29.37 -12.18 -2.38
CA SER A 92 28.94 -13.19 -1.42
C SER A 92 28.05 -12.61 -0.33
N PHE A 93 27.04 -13.39 0.10
CA PHE A 93 26.10 -12.99 1.16
C PHE A 93 26.81 -12.54 2.44
N ASP A 94 27.77 -13.37 2.89
CA ASP A 94 28.71 -13.04 3.95
C ASP A 94 30.08 -12.81 3.32
N ILE A 95 30.67 -11.63 3.57
CA ILE A 95 31.92 -11.23 2.91
C ILE A 95 33.13 -12.00 3.44
N THR A 96 33.03 -12.64 4.61
CA THR A 96 34.12 -13.37 5.28
C THR A 96 34.04 -14.89 5.09
N ASN A 97 32.88 -15.43 4.74
CA ASN A 97 32.71 -16.86 4.52
C ASN A 97 33.19 -17.29 3.12
N LEU A 98 34.49 -17.55 3.01
CA LEU A 98 35.10 -17.89 1.73
C LEU A 98 34.92 -19.36 1.33
N TYR A 99 34.99 -20.26 2.30
CA TYR A 99 34.92 -21.71 2.11
C TYR A 99 34.40 -22.40 3.38
N GLY A 100 33.87 -23.62 3.21
CA GLY A 100 33.39 -24.43 4.33
C GLY A 100 32.13 -23.87 5.01
N PRO A 101 31.86 -24.28 6.26
CA PRO A 101 30.67 -23.85 6.99
C PRO A 101 30.80 -22.41 7.51
N GLN A 102 29.65 -21.73 7.58
CA GLN A 102 29.49 -20.43 8.22
C GLN A 102 29.91 -20.51 9.70
N ARG A 103 30.68 -19.53 10.19
CA ARG A 103 31.26 -19.54 11.54
C ARG A 103 30.45 -18.77 12.58
N ASP A 104 29.79 -17.69 12.15
CA ASP A 104 28.99 -16.78 12.96
C ASP A 104 27.93 -16.07 12.08
N TRP A 105 27.22 -15.09 12.61
CA TRP A 105 26.24 -14.29 11.85
C TRP A 105 26.62 -12.81 11.80
N ASP A 106 27.90 -12.49 11.98
CA ASP A 106 28.34 -11.11 12.26
C ASP A 106 28.73 -10.34 11.00
N ASN A 107 28.82 -11.01 9.84
CA ASN A 107 29.34 -10.42 8.59
C ASN A 107 28.38 -10.55 7.39
N GLY A 108 27.12 -10.92 7.63
CA GLY A 108 26.08 -10.98 6.60
C GLY A 108 25.66 -9.59 6.12
N GLN A 109 25.70 -9.35 4.82
CA GLN A 109 25.30 -8.08 4.23
C GLN A 109 23.80 -7.78 4.47
N GLY A 110 23.48 -6.50 4.69
CA GLY A 110 22.11 -6.05 4.93
C GLY A 110 21.53 -6.61 6.22
N GLY A 111 22.37 -6.70 7.26
CA GLY A 111 22.03 -7.22 8.58
C GLY A 111 23.02 -6.66 9.62
N PRO A 112 24.00 -7.45 10.11
CA PRO A 112 25.06 -6.93 10.98
C PRO A 112 26.00 -5.93 10.27
N VAL A 113 26.15 -5.99 8.95
CA VAL A 113 26.93 -5.03 8.16
C VAL A 113 26.07 -4.44 7.04
N ASP A 114 26.47 -3.24 6.57
CA ASP A 114 25.77 -2.53 5.50
C ASP A 114 25.66 -3.40 4.23
N GLY A 115 24.44 -3.45 3.71
CA GLY A 115 24.03 -4.23 2.56
C GLY A 115 24.23 -3.54 1.23
N VAL A 116 23.35 -3.89 0.29
CA VAL A 116 23.57 -3.61 -1.14
C VAL A 116 22.47 -2.81 -1.81
N LEU A 117 21.44 -2.35 -1.07
CA LEU A 117 20.40 -1.45 -1.60
C LEU A 117 20.91 -0.01 -1.76
N ARG A 118 21.87 0.18 -2.66
CA ARG A 118 22.60 1.42 -2.96
C ARG A 118 23.15 1.40 -4.38
N GLN A 119 23.41 2.55 -5.00
CA GLN A 119 23.91 2.59 -6.39
C GLN A 119 25.37 2.13 -6.55
N TYR A 120 26.20 2.34 -5.52
CA TYR A 120 27.61 1.98 -5.52
C TYR A 120 27.97 1.32 -4.20
N VAL A 121 28.86 0.34 -4.23
CA VAL A 121 29.33 -0.36 -3.04
C VAL A 121 30.81 -0.72 -3.18
N VAL A 122 31.57 -0.54 -2.10
CA VAL A 122 32.96 -1.01 -1.99
C VAL A 122 32.97 -2.30 -1.19
N LEU A 123 33.62 -3.33 -1.73
CA LEU A 123 33.78 -4.63 -1.08
C LEU A 123 35.20 -5.17 -1.26
N PRO A 124 35.68 -6.02 -0.33
CA PRO A 124 36.93 -6.74 -0.51
C PRO A 124 36.89 -7.62 -1.75
N ALA A 125 37.94 -7.58 -2.58
CA ALA A 125 37.98 -8.30 -3.85
C ALA A 125 37.81 -9.83 -3.69
N PHE A 126 38.18 -10.40 -2.55
CA PHE A 126 38.04 -11.84 -2.28
C PHE A 126 36.57 -12.28 -2.08
N ALA A 127 35.67 -11.35 -1.74
CA ALA A 127 34.24 -11.62 -1.56
C ALA A 127 33.47 -11.58 -2.88
N ILE A 128 34.14 -11.23 -3.98
CA ILE A 128 33.53 -11.03 -5.29
C ILE A 128 33.63 -12.30 -6.13
N VAL A 129 32.52 -12.64 -6.79
CA VAL A 129 32.44 -13.70 -7.79
C VAL A 129 32.28 -13.06 -9.16
N LYS A 130 33.27 -13.28 -10.02
CA LYS A 130 33.22 -12.85 -11.42
C LYS A 130 32.21 -13.71 -12.18
N VAL A 131 31.29 -13.07 -12.88
CA VAL A 131 30.34 -13.75 -13.76
C VAL A 131 31.04 -14.01 -15.10
N PRO A 132 30.96 -15.24 -15.68
CA PRO A 132 31.50 -15.50 -17.01
C PRO A 132 30.98 -14.51 -18.05
N SER A 133 31.86 -14.00 -18.92
CA SER A 133 31.51 -12.95 -19.88
C SER A 133 30.47 -13.38 -20.92
N ASP A 134 30.34 -14.68 -21.16
CA ASP A 134 29.37 -15.30 -22.06
C ASP A 134 28.07 -15.74 -21.35
N ALA A 135 27.94 -15.46 -20.05
CA ALA A 135 26.72 -15.77 -19.29
C ALA A 135 25.52 -14.97 -19.87
N PRO A 136 24.42 -15.63 -20.27
CA PRO A 136 23.28 -14.98 -20.91
C PRO A 136 22.36 -14.22 -19.93
N HIS A 137 22.70 -14.18 -18.64
CA HIS A 137 21.81 -13.74 -17.57
C HIS A 137 21.79 -12.22 -17.40
N THR A 138 20.60 -11.69 -17.09
CA THR A 138 20.44 -10.28 -16.69
C THR A 138 21.01 -10.05 -15.29
N TYR A 139 21.22 -8.79 -14.90
CA TYR A 139 21.67 -8.47 -13.54
C TYR A 139 20.68 -8.95 -12.48
N SER A 140 19.38 -8.79 -12.69
CA SER A 140 18.34 -9.25 -11.75
C SER A 140 18.37 -10.77 -11.56
N GLN A 141 18.62 -11.52 -12.64
CA GLN A 141 18.79 -12.97 -12.56
C GLN A 141 20.06 -13.37 -11.81
N LEU A 142 21.14 -12.61 -11.93
CA LEU A 142 22.39 -12.88 -11.22
C LEU A 142 22.29 -12.51 -9.75
N ALA A 143 21.66 -11.38 -9.43
CA ALA A 143 21.41 -10.95 -8.06
C ALA A 143 20.59 -12.00 -7.32
N SER A 144 19.55 -12.57 -7.94
CA SER A 144 18.70 -13.58 -7.29
C SER A 144 19.42 -14.90 -6.95
N VAL A 145 20.56 -15.19 -7.57
CA VAL A 145 21.38 -16.38 -7.29
C VAL A 145 22.11 -16.25 -5.94
N VAL A 146 22.39 -15.03 -5.47
CA VAL A 146 23.33 -14.80 -4.35
C VAL A 146 22.89 -15.54 -3.08
N CYS A 147 21.72 -15.24 -2.53
CA CYS A 147 21.21 -15.97 -1.36
C CYS A 147 20.61 -17.30 -1.78
N THR A 148 19.66 -17.29 -2.72
CA THR A 148 18.85 -18.49 -3.02
C THR A 148 19.66 -19.59 -3.71
N GLY A 149 20.47 -19.23 -4.71
CA GLY A 149 21.33 -20.16 -5.44
C GLY A 149 22.40 -20.77 -4.54
N THR A 150 23.08 -19.94 -3.73
CA THR A 150 24.08 -20.44 -2.78
C THR A 150 23.48 -21.38 -1.74
N THR A 151 22.30 -21.04 -1.20
CA THR A 151 21.55 -21.88 -0.25
C THR A 151 21.24 -23.25 -0.84
N VAL A 152 20.74 -23.27 -2.08
CA VAL A 152 20.41 -24.51 -2.77
C VAL A 152 21.67 -25.30 -3.11
N TRP A 153 22.72 -24.64 -3.59
CA TRP A 153 23.99 -25.31 -3.90
C TRP A 153 24.60 -25.96 -2.65
N ASN A 154 24.57 -25.26 -1.51
CA ASN A 154 24.96 -25.83 -0.22
C ASN A 154 24.09 -27.02 0.19
N SER A 155 22.79 -26.97 -0.08
CA SER A 155 21.85 -28.06 0.23
C SER A 155 22.11 -29.31 -0.62
N LEU A 156 22.50 -29.14 -1.88
CA LEU A 156 22.70 -30.23 -2.84
C LEU A 156 24.13 -30.77 -2.89
N TYR A 157 25.13 -29.94 -2.59
CA TYR A 157 26.55 -30.26 -2.78
C TYR A 157 27.44 -29.95 -1.57
N GLY A 158 26.93 -29.25 -0.54
CA GLY A 158 27.71 -28.88 0.65
C GLY A 158 27.87 -29.99 1.70
N ASN A 159 27.24 -31.15 1.50
CA ASN A 159 27.42 -32.35 2.32
C ASN A 159 27.62 -33.59 1.43
N LEU A 160 26.65 -34.52 1.38
CA LEU A 160 26.66 -35.55 0.35
C LEU A 160 26.18 -34.91 -0.96
N PRO A 161 26.91 -35.07 -2.08
CA PRO A 161 26.48 -34.55 -3.37
C PRO A 161 25.22 -35.24 -3.91
N LEU A 162 24.33 -34.45 -4.49
CA LEU A 162 23.22 -34.93 -5.32
C LEU A 162 23.79 -35.76 -6.50
N ARG A 163 23.09 -36.84 -6.85
CA ARG A 163 23.44 -37.70 -7.98
C ARG A 163 22.24 -37.83 -8.93
N PRO A 164 22.48 -38.03 -10.24
CA PRO A 164 21.42 -38.35 -11.17
C PRO A 164 20.59 -39.55 -10.68
N GLY A 165 19.27 -39.47 -10.84
CA GLY A 165 18.33 -40.49 -10.38
C GLY A 165 17.88 -40.36 -8.92
N HIS A 166 18.47 -39.45 -8.13
CA HIS A 166 17.92 -39.11 -6.81
C HIS A 166 16.59 -38.34 -6.94
N VAL A 167 15.80 -38.34 -5.88
CA VAL A 167 14.53 -37.62 -5.74
C VAL A 167 14.69 -36.47 -4.76
N VAL A 168 14.34 -35.26 -5.20
CA VAL A 168 14.37 -34.03 -4.39
C VAL A 168 12.95 -33.54 -4.15
N LEU A 169 12.56 -33.35 -2.89
CA LEU A 169 11.30 -32.72 -2.52
C LEU A 169 11.53 -31.26 -2.12
N CYS A 170 10.82 -30.35 -2.79
CA CYS A 170 10.89 -28.92 -2.55
C CYS A 170 9.59 -28.42 -1.91
N GLN A 171 9.67 -27.78 -0.75
CA GLN A 171 8.49 -27.24 -0.07
C GLN A 171 8.16 -25.81 -0.50
N GLY A 172 6.94 -25.61 -1.01
CA GLY A 172 6.49 -24.32 -1.51
C GLY A 172 7.09 -23.94 -2.87
N THR A 173 6.68 -22.79 -3.39
CA THR A 173 7.09 -22.29 -4.72
C THR A 173 7.83 -20.94 -4.63
N GLY A 174 8.54 -20.70 -3.51
CA GLY A 174 9.39 -19.51 -3.35
C GLY A 174 10.74 -19.66 -4.05
N GLY A 175 11.57 -18.60 -4.00
CA GLY A 175 12.84 -18.53 -4.73
C GLY A 175 13.78 -19.72 -4.49
N VAL A 176 13.92 -20.18 -3.24
CA VAL A 176 14.74 -21.36 -2.89
C VAL A 176 14.20 -22.64 -3.56
N SER A 177 12.90 -22.91 -3.46
CA SER A 177 12.29 -24.14 -4.00
C SER A 177 12.30 -24.19 -5.53
N ILE A 178 12.09 -23.04 -6.18
CA ILE A 178 12.12 -22.96 -7.64
C ILE A 178 13.57 -23.08 -8.15
N THR A 179 14.52 -22.45 -7.46
CA THR A 179 15.96 -22.63 -7.77
C THR A 179 16.40 -24.08 -7.54
N ALA A 180 15.96 -24.71 -6.45
CA ALA A 180 16.21 -26.14 -6.19
C ALA A 180 15.60 -27.03 -7.25
N THR A 181 14.39 -26.74 -7.72
CA THR A 181 13.75 -27.46 -8.83
C THR A 181 14.64 -27.38 -10.06
N ILE A 182 15.03 -26.18 -10.50
CA ILE A 182 15.83 -25.99 -11.72
C ILE A 182 17.20 -26.69 -11.61
N LEU A 183 17.91 -26.52 -10.49
CA LEU A 183 19.24 -27.10 -10.31
C LEU A 183 19.20 -28.63 -10.15
N ALA A 184 18.22 -29.16 -9.42
CA ALA A 184 18.06 -30.61 -9.26
C ALA A 184 17.66 -31.28 -10.60
N LYS A 185 16.77 -30.65 -11.37
CA LYS A 185 16.42 -31.13 -12.72
C LYS A 185 17.62 -31.12 -13.66
N ALA A 186 18.42 -30.06 -13.66
CA ALA A 186 19.65 -29.98 -14.44
C ALA A 186 20.67 -31.06 -14.02
N ALA A 187 20.69 -31.46 -12.75
CA ALA A 187 21.52 -32.54 -12.22
C ALA A 187 20.95 -33.95 -12.49
N GLY A 188 19.82 -34.08 -13.20
CA GLY A 188 19.21 -35.37 -13.54
C GLY A 188 18.40 -36.01 -12.40
N ALA A 189 17.94 -35.23 -11.43
CA ALA A 189 17.05 -35.70 -10.38
C ALA A 189 15.57 -35.66 -10.79
N THR A 190 14.76 -36.44 -10.07
CA THR A 190 13.29 -36.30 -10.05
C THR A 190 12.92 -35.27 -8.98
N VAL A 191 12.04 -34.33 -9.30
CA VAL A 191 11.61 -33.27 -8.38
C VAL A 191 10.12 -33.40 -8.06
N ILE A 192 9.83 -33.44 -6.77
CA ILE A 192 8.48 -33.29 -6.20
C ILE A 192 8.38 -31.91 -5.58
N ILE A 193 7.39 -31.11 -5.95
CA ILE A 193 7.17 -29.78 -5.34
C ILE A 193 5.84 -29.73 -4.59
N THR A 194 5.80 -29.07 -3.42
CA THR A 194 4.55 -28.89 -2.66
C THR A 194 4.07 -27.45 -2.72
N SER A 195 2.74 -27.24 -2.69
CA SER A 195 2.13 -25.90 -2.68
C SER A 195 0.70 -25.97 -2.16
N SER A 196 0.13 -24.84 -1.74
CA SER A 196 -1.30 -24.73 -1.43
C SER A 196 -2.17 -24.38 -2.66
N SER A 197 -1.60 -24.40 -3.86
CA SER A 197 -2.24 -23.89 -5.08
C SER A 197 -1.90 -24.79 -6.26
N ASP A 198 -2.92 -25.40 -6.86
CA ASP A 198 -2.77 -26.24 -8.05
C ASP A 198 -2.26 -25.45 -9.25
N GLU A 199 -2.62 -24.18 -9.37
CA GLU A 199 -2.10 -23.28 -10.41
C GLU A 199 -0.58 -23.14 -10.30
N LYS A 200 -0.05 -22.90 -9.09
CA LYS A 200 1.39 -22.80 -8.86
C LYS A 200 2.11 -24.13 -9.09
N LEU A 201 1.47 -25.26 -8.78
CA LEU A 201 2.01 -26.59 -9.08
C LEU A 201 2.06 -26.84 -10.60
N ALA A 202 1.01 -26.48 -11.33
CA ALA A 202 0.97 -26.57 -12.78
C ALA A 202 2.05 -25.68 -13.42
N LEU A 203 2.25 -24.47 -12.89
CA LEU A 203 3.33 -23.57 -13.31
C LEU A 203 4.70 -24.19 -13.06
N ALA A 204 4.92 -24.78 -11.88
CA ALA A 204 6.20 -25.39 -11.54
C ALA A 204 6.54 -26.59 -12.44
N LYS A 205 5.54 -27.40 -12.78
CA LYS A 205 5.69 -28.50 -13.74
C LYS A 205 6.01 -27.99 -15.14
N THR A 206 5.18 -27.08 -15.65
CA THR A 206 5.24 -26.63 -17.06
C THR A 206 6.42 -25.71 -17.36
N LYS A 207 6.81 -24.83 -16.43
CA LYS A 207 7.87 -23.84 -16.66
C LYS A 207 9.22 -24.24 -16.08
N PHE A 208 9.25 -24.97 -14.96
CA PHE A 208 10.48 -25.25 -14.22
C PHE A 208 10.87 -26.73 -14.20
N GLY A 209 10.04 -27.60 -14.80
CA GLY A 209 10.36 -29.00 -15.00
C GLY A 209 10.18 -29.88 -13.77
N ALA A 210 9.41 -29.45 -12.76
CA ALA A 210 9.02 -30.36 -11.68
C ALA A 210 8.26 -31.56 -12.24
N ASP A 211 8.56 -32.77 -11.77
CA ASP A 211 7.93 -34.00 -12.27
C ASP A 211 6.56 -34.22 -11.60
N HIS A 212 6.50 -33.95 -10.29
CA HIS A 212 5.31 -34.14 -9.48
C HIS A 212 5.00 -32.91 -8.64
N GLY A 213 3.73 -32.77 -8.27
CA GLY A 213 3.23 -31.65 -7.48
C GLY A 213 2.23 -32.17 -6.47
N ILE A 214 2.40 -31.80 -5.21
CA ILE A 214 1.50 -32.21 -4.11
C ILE A 214 0.83 -30.96 -3.55
N ASN A 215 -0.50 -30.94 -3.57
CA ASN A 215 -1.27 -29.87 -2.96
C ASN A 215 -1.56 -30.20 -1.49
N TYR A 216 -0.83 -29.58 -0.56
CA TYR A 216 -0.95 -29.91 0.86
C TYR A 216 -2.26 -29.44 1.51
N LYS A 217 -3.12 -28.69 0.80
CA LYS A 217 -4.49 -28.40 1.27
C LYS A 217 -5.44 -29.57 0.99
N THR A 218 -5.33 -30.20 -0.17
CA THR A 218 -6.14 -31.36 -0.53
C THR A 218 -5.56 -32.67 0.02
N SER A 219 -4.24 -32.70 0.20
CA SER A 219 -3.48 -33.81 0.77
C SER A 219 -2.65 -33.33 1.97
N PRO A 220 -3.27 -33.08 3.14
CA PRO A 220 -2.55 -32.61 4.34
C PRO A 220 -1.41 -33.54 4.78
N ASP A 221 -1.56 -34.86 4.58
CA ASP A 221 -0.51 -35.87 4.77
C ASP A 221 0.32 -36.04 3.48
N TRP A 222 0.97 -34.95 3.05
CA TRP A 222 1.78 -34.91 1.84
C TRP A 222 2.95 -35.91 1.87
N ALA A 223 3.40 -36.33 3.06
CA ALA A 223 4.44 -37.34 3.19
C ALA A 223 4.03 -38.70 2.61
N THR A 224 2.77 -39.11 2.81
CA THR A 224 2.23 -40.35 2.23
C THR A 224 2.17 -40.25 0.71
N GLU A 225 1.72 -39.13 0.18
CA GLU A 225 1.67 -38.91 -1.27
C GLU A 225 3.09 -38.90 -1.89
N ALA A 226 4.07 -38.30 -1.21
CA ALA A 226 5.48 -38.36 -1.64
C ALA A 226 6.04 -39.79 -1.64
N LEU A 227 5.65 -40.62 -0.66
CA LEU A 227 6.00 -42.05 -0.64
C LEU A 227 5.35 -42.80 -1.80
N GLU A 228 4.07 -42.56 -2.09
CA GLU A 228 3.38 -43.18 -3.23
C GLU A 228 4.04 -42.84 -4.56
N LEU A 229 4.36 -41.56 -4.78
CA LEU A 229 5.06 -41.08 -5.98
C LEU A 229 6.47 -41.70 -6.14
N THR A 230 7.06 -42.19 -5.06
CA THR A 230 8.38 -42.84 -5.06
C THR A 230 8.31 -44.36 -4.88
N GLY A 231 7.14 -44.97 -5.05
CA GLY A 231 6.96 -46.42 -4.92
C GLY A 231 7.26 -46.95 -3.52
N GLY A 232 7.05 -46.13 -2.48
CA GLY A 232 7.32 -46.44 -1.08
C GLY A 232 8.77 -46.24 -0.63
N ARG A 233 9.69 -45.88 -1.53
CA ARG A 233 11.12 -45.70 -1.20
C ARG A 233 11.39 -44.44 -0.38
N GLY A 234 10.63 -43.37 -0.62
CA GLY A 234 10.88 -42.04 -0.07
C GLY A 234 11.83 -41.20 -0.94
N VAL A 235 12.08 -39.98 -0.48
CA VAL A 235 12.89 -38.96 -1.18
C VAL A 235 14.31 -38.88 -0.62
N ASP A 236 15.29 -38.59 -1.48
CA ASP A 236 16.72 -38.55 -1.12
C ASP A 236 17.11 -37.21 -0.47
N TYR A 237 16.54 -36.10 -0.96
CA TYR A 237 16.76 -34.75 -0.42
C TYR A 237 15.43 -34.05 -0.16
N ILE A 238 15.33 -33.33 0.95
CA ILE A 238 14.23 -32.41 1.23
C ILE A 238 14.79 -31.00 1.42
N ILE A 239 14.24 -30.05 0.67
CA ILE A 239 14.42 -28.61 0.86
C ILE A 239 13.33 -28.13 1.81
N GLU A 240 13.66 -28.12 3.11
CA GLU A 240 12.74 -27.90 4.23
C GLU A 240 12.66 -26.40 4.57
N ASN A 241 11.62 -25.74 4.04
CA ASN A 241 11.38 -24.31 4.23
C ASN A 241 10.36 -24.02 5.32
N GLY A 242 9.52 -24.99 5.70
CA GLY A 242 8.48 -24.80 6.70
C GLY A 242 9.07 -24.75 8.12
N GLY A 243 10.01 -25.63 8.45
CA GLY A 243 10.65 -25.67 9.76
C GLY A 243 9.89 -26.56 10.75
N SER A 244 9.67 -26.08 11.97
CA SER A 244 9.09 -26.88 13.07
C SER A 244 7.70 -27.42 12.75
N GLY A 245 6.88 -26.68 12.00
CA GLY A 245 5.54 -27.11 11.60
C GLY A 245 5.47 -28.26 10.57
N THR A 246 6.57 -28.57 9.88
CA THR A 246 6.57 -29.50 8.74
C THR A 246 7.59 -30.63 8.87
N ILE A 247 8.54 -30.52 9.81
CA ILE A 247 9.64 -31.49 9.97
C ILE A 247 9.18 -32.93 10.20
N ALA A 248 8.05 -33.13 10.88
CA ALA A 248 7.48 -34.48 11.12
C ALA A 248 7.16 -35.21 9.80
N GLN A 249 6.55 -34.51 8.86
CA GLN A 249 6.22 -35.06 7.56
C GLN A 249 7.47 -35.26 6.69
N SER A 250 8.46 -34.38 6.79
CA SER A 250 9.76 -34.57 6.13
C SER A 250 10.49 -35.82 6.59
N LEU A 251 10.52 -36.07 7.90
CA LEU A 251 11.05 -37.31 8.47
C LEU A 251 10.25 -38.54 8.05
N LYS A 252 8.93 -38.40 7.85
CA LYS A 252 8.09 -39.48 7.30
C LYS A 252 8.37 -39.74 5.81
N ALA A 253 8.60 -38.71 5.00
CA ALA A 253 8.81 -38.82 3.56
C ALA A 253 10.25 -39.21 3.15
N ILE A 254 11.25 -38.94 4.00
CA ILE A 254 12.66 -39.18 3.67
C ILE A 254 12.97 -40.68 3.52
N THR A 255 13.85 -41.03 2.58
CA THR A 255 14.41 -42.37 2.43
C THR A 255 15.47 -42.68 3.50
N TYR A 256 15.88 -43.94 3.61
CA TYR A 256 16.96 -44.35 4.51
C TYR A 256 18.29 -43.70 4.08
N GLY A 257 18.97 -43.02 5.01
CA GLY A 257 20.19 -42.27 4.73
C GLY A 257 19.99 -40.93 3.99
N GLY A 258 18.74 -40.51 3.75
CA GLY A 258 18.44 -39.26 3.05
C GLY A 258 18.76 -38.01 3.88
N ILE A 259 18.76 -36.84 3.21
CA ILE A 259 19.12 -35.55 3.80
C ILE A 259 17.91 -34.61 3.84
N ILE A 260 17.61 -34.09 5.02
CA ILE A 260 16.65 -33.01 5.25
C ILE A 260 17.43 -31.72 5.50
N ASN A 261 17.38 -30.81 4.54
CA ASN A 261 18.06 -29.51 4.59
C ASN A 261 17.10 -28.46 5.17
N VAL A 262 17.23 -28.17 6.46
CA VAL A 262 16.43 -27.19 7.19
C VAL A 262 16.93 -25.78 6.87
N ILE A 263 16.12 -25.02 6.14
CA ILE A 263 16.49 -23.71 5.58
C ILE A 263 15.64 -22.58 6.20
N GLY A 264 14.32 -22.79 6.28
CA GLY A 264 13.37 -21.75 6.65
C GLY A 264 12.53 -22.08 7.89
N PHE A 265 11.78 -21.09 8.33
CA PHE A 265 10.90 -21.13 9.52
C PHE A 265 9.51 -20.58 9.16
N LEU A 266 8.99 -20.90 7.96
CA LEU A 266 7.73 -20.35 7.46
C LEU A 266 6.47 -20.91 8.18
N SER A 267 6.63 -22.00 8.95
CA SER A 267 5.59 -22.65 9.73
C SER A 267 6.13 -23.01 11.12
N GLU A 268 5.46 -22.49 12.15
CA GLU A 268 5.81 -22.75 13.54
C GLU A 268 4.94 -23.88 14.12
N ALA A 269 5.53 -24.70 14.98
CA ALA A 269 4.83 -25.63 15.86
C ALA A 269 5.13 -25.28 17.32
N SER A 270 4.18 -25.55 18.21
CA SER A 270 4.43 -25.47 19.65
C SER A 270 5.43 -26.56 20.07
N GLN A 271 6.11 -26.37 21.20
CA GLN A 271 7.04 -27.38 21.70
C GLN A 271 6.35 -28.72 22.02
N GLU A 272 5.06 -28.70 22.35
CA GLU A 272 4.24 -29.89 22.64
C GLU A 272 3.90 -30.68 21.38
N ASP A 273 3.83 -30.00 20.22
CA ASP A 273 3.54 -30.61 18.92
C ASP A 273 4.79 -31.09 18.17
N MET A 274 5.99 -30.81 18.71
CA MET A 274 7.25 -31.19 18.08
C MET A 274 7.47 -32.71 18.13
N PRO A 275 7.80 -33.37 17.01
CA PRO A 275 8.09 -34.79 17.01
C PRO A 275 9.43 -35.08 17.70
N ASP A 276 9.65 -36.33 18.10
CA ASP A 276 10.99 -36.82 18.48
C ASP A 276 11.89 -36.90 17.24
N VAL A 277 12.46 -35.75 16.86
CA VAL A 277 13.35 -35.62 15.70
C VAL A 277 14.55 -36.55 15.83
N ALA A 278 15.09 -36.75 17.04
CA ALA A 278 16.24 -37.60 17.27
C ALA A 278 15.90 -39.07 17.01
N GLY A 279 14.81 -39.57 17.58
CA GLY A 279 14.32 -40.94 17.36
C GLY A 279 13.95 -41.19 15.90
N LEU A 280 13.25 -40.25 15.27
CA LEU A 280 12.85 -40.37 13.86
C LEU A 280 14.04 -40.33 12.91
N ALA A 281 15.02 -39.44 13.13
CA ALA A 281 16.24 -39.40 12.34
C ALA A 281 17.05 -40.69 12.49
N LEU A 282 17.19 -41.20 13.73
CA LEU A 282 17.86 -42.47 14.01
C LEU A 282 17.19 -43.64 13.28
N SER A 283 15.85 -43.69 13.28
CA SER A 283 15.08 -44.79 12.68
C SER A 283 15.34 -45.01 11.20
N LYS A 284 15.77 -43.95 10.48
CA LYS A 284 16.08 -43.99 9.04
C LYS A 284 17.55 -43.71 8.74
N GLY A 285 18.38 -43.46 9.75
CA GLY A 285 19.74 -42.93 9.56
C GLY A 285 19.75 -41.62 8.77
N ALA A 286 18.70 -40.80 8.89
CA ALA A 286 18.54 -39.57 8.13
C ALA A 286 19.46 -38.46 8.66
N VAL A 287 19.96 -37.60 7.76
CA VAL A 287 20.72 -36.40 8.12
C VAL A 287 19.77 -35.22 8.19
N VAL A 288 19.57 -34.66 9.38
CA VAL A 288 18.85 -33.39 9.55
C VAL A 288 19.90 -32.29 9.70
N ARG A 289 20.03 -31.43 8.68
CA ARG A 289 21.11 -30.43 8.59
C ARG A 289 20.53 -29.03 8.44
N GLY A 290 20.93 -28.11 9.32
CA GLY A 290 20.68 -26.69 9.16
C GLY A 290 21.52 -26.10 8.02
N ILE A 291 20.91 -25.26 7.18
CA ILE A 291 21.57 -24.59 6.07
C ILE A 291 21.64 -23.09 6.35
N MET A 292 22.86 -22.59 6.52
CA MET A 292 23.17 -21.17 6.69
C MET A 292 23.72 -20.62 5.38
N VAL A 293 22.83 -20.30 4.44
CA VAL A 293 23.17 -19.83 3.07
C VAL A 293 24.30 -20.67 2.47
N GLY A 294 25.51 -20.12 2.34
CA GLY A 294 26.74 -20.84 2.03
C GLY A 294 27.91 -19.88 1.77
N SER A 295 29.06 -20.45 1.44
CA SER A 295 30.31 -19.72 1.24
C SER A 295 30.44 -19.13 -0.16
N LYS A 296 31.38 -18.19 -0.34
CA LYS A 296 31.78 -17.62 -1.64
C LYS A 296 32.15 -18.70 -2.65
N GLN A 297 32.82 -19.77 -2.22
CA GLN A 297 33.10 -20.94 -3.08
C GLN A 297 31.81 -21.56 -3.65
N LEU A 298 30.80 -21.79 -2.81
CA LEU A 298 29.54 -22.40 -3.25
C LEU A 298 28.76 -21.47 -4.19
N LEU A 299 28.80 -20.15 -3.95
CA LEU A 299 28.25 -19.17 -4.88
C LEU A 299 28.95 -19.21 -6.24
N GLU A 300 30.28 -19.27 -6.25
CA GLU A 300 31.09 -19.34 -7.48
C GLU A 300 30.81 -20.62 -8.28
N GLU A 301 30.69 -21.77 -7.62
CA GLU A 301 30.29 -23.03 -8.25
C GLU A 301 28.87 -22.95 -8.83
N ALA A 302 27.92 -22.39 -8.07
CA ALA A 302 26.53 -22.21 -8.52
C ALA A 302 26.45 -21.29 -9.75
N ILE A 303 27.09 -20.13 -9.72
CA ILE A 303 27.16 -19.19 -10.85
C ILE A 303 27.80 -19.85 -12.06
N THR A 304 28.89 -20.59 -11.86
CA THR A 304 29.59 -21.31 -12.94
C THR A 304 28.67 -22.33 -13.60
N PHE A 305 27.99 -23.16 -12.81
CA PHE A 305 27.08 -24.18 -13.32
C PHE A 305 25.88 -23.56 -14.04
N ILE A 306 25.22 -22.57 -13.42
CA ILE A 306 24.08 -21.85 -13.98
C ILE A 306 24.44 -21.18 -15.31
N SER A 307 25.62 -20.56 -15.38
CA SER A 307 26.11 -19.90 -16.60
C SER A 307 26.39 -20.91 -17.70
N LYS A 308 27.11 -21.99 -17.39
CA LYS A 308 27.52 -23.02 -18.36
C LYS A 308 26.33 -23.78 -18.93
N GLU A 309 25.40 -24.19 -18.08
CA GLU A 309 24.16 -24.87 -18.47
C GLU A 309 23.08 -23.91 -18.97
N LYS A 310 23.36 -22.59 -18.96
CA LYS A 310 22.46 -21.51 -19.41
C LYS A 310 21.09 -21.57 -18.72
N LEU A 311 21.07 -21.97 -17.45
CA LEU A 311 19.86 -22.15 -16.66
C LEU A 311 19.27 -20.79 -16.32
N ARG A 312 18.06 -20.48 -16.78
CA ARG A 312 17.40 -19.22 -16.45
C ARG A 312 16.71 -19.33 -15.10
N LEU A 313 17.24 -18.64 -14.08
CA LEU A 313 16.50 -18.44 -12.83
C LEU A 313 15.40 -17.39 -13.06
N PRO A 314 14.15 -17.65 -12.65
CA PRO A 314 13.04 -16.76 -12.93
C PRO A 314 13.10 -15.51 -12.04
N VAL A 315 12.87 -14.36 -12.67
CA VAL A 315 12.54 -13.09 -12.02
C VAL A 315 11.07 -12.82 -12.33
N GLU A 316 10.22 -12.79 -11.31
CA GLU A 316 8.78 -12.57 -11.49
C GLU A 316 8.47 -11.12 -11.87
N LYS A 317 9.14 -10.18 -11.19
CA LYS A 317 8.95 -8.75 -11.37
C LYS A 317 10.22 -7.98 -11.03
N GLU A 318 10.44 -6.88 -11.73
CA GLU A 318 11.47 -5.88 -11.45
C GLU A 318 10.80 -4.56 -11.04
N PHE A 319 11.47 -3.79 -10.18
CA PHE A 319 10.99 -2.51 -9.67
C PHE A 319 12.06 -1.43 -9.92
N PRO A 320 11.67 -0.16 -10.13
CA PRO A 320 12.62 0.93 -10.24
C PRO A 320 13.39 1.13 -8.91
N PHE A 321 14.58 1.71 -9.00
CA PHE A 321 15.42 2.04 -7.84
C PHE A 321 15.05 3.41 -7.26
N THR A 322 13.80 3.56 -6.85
CA THR A 322 13.23 4.77 -6.24
C THR A 322 12.36 4.37 -5.05
N LEU A 323 12.37 5.19 -3.98
CA LEU A 323 11.36 5.09 -2.92
C LEU A 323 10.06 5.76 -3.41
N GLU A 324 9.56 5.33 -4.56
CA GLU A 324 8.18 5.67 -4.93
C GLU A 324 7.29 4.93 -3.93
N VAL A 325 6.48 5.70 -3.21
CA VAL A 325 5.35 5.20 -2.42
C VAL A 325 4.56 4.23 -3.31
N LEU A 326 3.96 3.20 -2.69
CA LEU A 326 3.03 2.25 -3.31
C LEU A 326 2.28 2.89 -4.50
N PRO A 327 2.12 2.14 -5.60
CA PRO A 327 1.71 2.69 -6.90
C PRO A 327 0.59 3.70 -6.71
N ASN A 328 0.76 4.87 -7.33
CA ASN A 328 -0.29 5.83 -7.62
C ASN A 328 -1.58 5.03 -7.80
N VAL A 329 -2.48 5.09 -6.81
CA VAL A 329 -3.70 4.32 -6.88
C VAL A 329 -4.57 5.10 -7.84
N ASP A 330 -4.34 4.90 -9.15
CA ASP A 330 -5.02 5.65 -10.20
C ASP A 330 -6.54 5.58 -10.00
N ARG A 331 -7.03 4.50 -9.35
CA ARG A 331 -8.40 4.36 -8.83
C ARG A 331 -8.46 3.48 -7.58
N VAL A 332 -9.08 3.98 -6.50
CA VAL A 332 -9.25 3.16 -5.28
C VAL A 332 -10.31 2.08 -5.50
N ARG A 333 -10.07 0.88 -4.95
CA ARG A 333 -11.04 -0.21 -5.02
C ARG A 333 -12.19 0.07 -4.06
N THR A 334 -13.40 0.26 -4.58
CA THR A 334 -14.53 0.74 -3.79
C THR A 334 -15.68 -0.25 -3.75
N PHE A 335 -16.31 -0.42 -2.59
CA PHE A 335 -17.45 -1.29 -2.36
C PHE A 335 -18.51 -0.54 -1.53
N ILE A 336 -19.72 -0.38 -2.05
CA ILE A 336 -20.77 0.43 -1.41
C ILE A 336 -21.87 -0.48 -0.84
N LEU A 337 -22.25 -0.23 0.41
CA LEU A 337 -23.42 -0.82 1.07
C LEU A 337 -24.45 0.29 1.36
N THR A 338 -25.54 0.32 0.59
CA THR A 338 -26.56 1.41 0.61
C THR A 338 -27.94 0.89 0.91
N ASP A 339 -28.67 1.57 1.78
CA ASP A 339 -30.09 1.36 2.06
C ASP A 339 -30.99 2.25 1.18
N ILE A 340 -30.57 2.44 -0.08
CA ILE A 340 -31.29 3.13 -1.16
C ILE A 340 -32.82 3.00 -1.05
N LEU A 341 -33.51 4.14 -1.20
CA LEU A 341 -34.94 4.37 -0.95
C LEU A 341 -35.34 4.52 0.53
N ASN A 342 -34.42 4.34 1.49
CA ASN A 342 -34.68 4.74 2.87
C ASN A 342 -34.93 6.26 2.95
N GLU A 343 -33.94 7.04 2.51
CA GLU A 343 -34.00 8.49 2.42
C GLU A 343 -33.55 8.96 1.01
N PRO A 344 -33.92 10.19 0.61
CA PRO A 344 -33.53 10.70 -0.71
C PRO A 344 -32.02 10.87 -0.89
N ASP A 345 -31.25 10.94 0.20
CA ASP A 345 -29.82 11.24 0.18
C ASP A 345 -28.96 10.08 -0.33
N ASP A 346 -29.30 8.80 -0.12
CA ASP A 346 -28.61 7.69 -0.80
C ASP A 346 -28.66 7.85 -2.33
N THR A 347 -29.80 8.32 -2.86
CA THR A 347 -29.97 8.59 -4.29
C THR A 347 -29.11 9.77 -4.73
N MET A 348 -29.08 10.85 -3.93
CA MET A 348 -28.18 11.98 -4.17
C MET A 348 -26.71 11.55 -4.17
N SER A 349 -26.30 10.77 -3.17
CA SER A 349 -24.94 10.22 -3.00
C SER A 349 -24.56 9.31 -4.16
N LEU A 350 -25.49 8.47 -4.66
CA LEU A 350 -25.26 7.63 -5.84
C LEU A 350 -25.10 8.46 -7.12
N VAL A 351 -25.92 9.50 -7.32
CA VAL A 351 -25.77 10.42 -8.47
C VAL A 351 -24.39 11.09 -8.43
N ARG A 352 -23.96 11.58 -7.26
CA ARG A 352 -22.60 12.14 -7.10
C ARG A 352 -21.55 11.07 -7.36
N TYR A 353 -21.65 9.88 -6.77
CA TYR A 353 -20.69 8.80 -6.98
C TYR A 353 -20.49 8.48 -8.47
N LEU A 354 -21.58 8.44 -9.25
CA LEU A 354 -21.51 8.17 -10.69
C LEU A 354 -20.76 9.27 -11.46
N LEU A 355 -20.86 10.54 -11.04
CA LEU A 355 -20.07 11.64 -11.60
C LEU A 355 -18.58 11.61 -11.25
N TYR A 356 -18.18 10.81 -10.27
CA TYR A 356 -16.77 10.56 -9.92
C TYR A 356 -16.33 9.12 -10.19
N SER A 357 -17.17 8.31 -10.84
CA SER A 357 -16.89 6.87 -11.02
C SER A 357 -15.67 6.59 -11.89
N ASN A 358 -15.16 7.57 -12.64
CA ASN A 358 -13.86 7.49 -13.29
C ASN A 358 -12.68 7.46 -12.31
N GLU A 359 -12.83 7.97 -11.08
CA GLU A 359 -11.80 7.99 -10.03
C GLU A 359 -11.81 6.70 -9.18
N PHE A 360 -12.74 5.79 -9.44
CA PHE A 360 -12.97 4.60 -8.61
C PHE A 360 -12.90 3.32 -9.43
N ASP A 361 -12.38 2.28 -8.79
CA ASP A 361 -12.45 0.91 -9.25
C ASP A 361 -13.57 0.22 -8.48
N THR A 362 -14.81 0.42 -8.93
CA THR A 362 -16.00 -0.13 -8.26
C THR A 362 -15.96 -1.66 -8.29
N ARG A 363 -16.04 -2.29 -7.13
CA ARG A 363 -16.07 -3.75 -6.94
C ARG A 363 -17.44 -4.28 -6.50
N GLY A 364 -18.33 -3.41 -6.03
CA GLY A 364 -19.70 -3.77 -5.67
C GLY A 364 -20.54 -2.57 -5.27
N ILE A 365 -21.82 -2.60 -5.62
CA ILE A 365 -22.84 -1.67 -5.10
C ILE A 365 -24.01 -2.52 -4.59
N VAL A 366 -24.20 -2.57 -3.28
CA VAL A 366 -25.06 -3.55 -2.64
C VAL A 366 -26.18 -2.86 -1.89
N ALA A 367 -27.42 -3.24 -2.20
CA ALA A 367 -28.57 -2.81 -1.44
C ALA A 367 -28.62 -3.54 -0.08
N VAL A 368 -28.70 -2.79 1.02
CA VAL A 368 -28.73 -3.31 2.40
C VAL A 368 -29.92 -2.73 3.18
N THR A 369 -30.13 -3.24 4.39
CA THR A 369 -31.09 -2.68 5.35
C THR A 369 -30.43 -1.64 6.24
N SER A 370 -31.20 -0.79 6.89
CA SER A 370 -30.74 0.13 7.95
C SER A 370 -31.75 0.20 9.09
N TRP A 371 -31.55 1.11 10.05
CA TRP A 371 -32.51 1.38 11.12
C TRP A 371 -33.88 1.82 10.60
N SER A 372 -33.91 2.61 9.53
CA SER A 372 -35.14 3.17 8.96
C SER A 372 -35.70 2.29 7.83
N LEU A 373 -34.87 1.44 7.20
CA LEU A 373 -35.28 0.42 6.22
C LEU A 373 -34.90 -1.00 6.68
N ARG A 374 -35.68 -1.57 7.62
CA ARG A 374 -35.24 -2.74 8.42
C ARG A 374 -35.41 -4.12 7.77
N ASN A 375 -36.30 -4.26 6.80
CA ASN A 375 -36.86 -5.57 6.42
C ASN A 375 -36.83 -5.85 4.90
N GLU A 376 -36.22 -4.99 4.11
CA GLU A 376 -36.18 -5.10 2.64
C GLU A 376 -34.93 -4.43 2.06
N THR A 377 -34.65 -4.72 0.79
CA THR A 377 -33.49 -4.20 0.04
C THR A 377 -33.90 -3.94 -1.40
N HIS A 378 -33.41 -2.84 -2.01
CA HIS A 378 -33.89 -2.38 -3.32
C HIS A 378 -32.78 -2.27 -4.39
N PRO A 379 -32.11 -3.37 -4.78
CA PRO A 379 -31.04 -3.33 -5.79
C PRO A 379 -31.54 -2.89 -7.19
N GLY A 380 -32.85 -3.03 -7.46
CA GLY A 380 -33.48 -2.55 -8.69
C GLY A 380 -33.43 -1.03 -8.83
N GLU A 381 -33.44 -0.28 -7.72
CA GLU A 381 -33.35 1.17 -7.76
C GLU A 381 -31.95 1.64 -8.15
N ILE A 382 -30.91 1.00 -7.60
CA ILE A 382 -29.51 1.23 -7.99
C ILE A 382 -29.35 1.03 -9.50
N LYS A 383 -29.95 -0.05 -10.03
CA LYS A 383 -29.92 -0.35 -11.46
C LYS A 383 -30.62 0.72 -12.28
N ARG A 384 -31.80 1.17 -11.87
CA ARG A 384 -32.59 2.21 -12.54
C ARG A 384 -31.78 3.51 -12.68
N ILE A 385 -31.10 3.93 -11.62
CA ILE A 385 -30.26 5.15 -11.64
C ILE A 385 -29.06 4.97 -12.58
N ILE A 386 -28.40 3.81 -12.58
CA ILE A 386 -27.29 3.52 -13.50
C ILE A 386 -27.76 3.44 -14.97
N GLU A 387 -28.97 2.95 -15.22
CA GLU A 387 -29.58 3.00 -16.55
C GLU A 387 -29.81 4.45 -17.03
N VAL A 388 -30.08 5.40 -16.13
CA VAL A 388 -30.13 6.83 -16.48
C VAL A 388 -28.75 7.40 -16.73
N TYR A 389 -27.74 7.02 -15.93
CA TYR A 389 -26.34 7.36 -16.15
C TYR A 389 -25.83 6.92 -17.53
N SER A 390 -26.32 5.79 -18.07
CA SER A 390 -25.99 5.35 -19.43
C SER A 390 -26.29 6.37 -20.53
N LYS A 391 -27.20 7.31 -20.27
CA LYS A 391 -27.57 8.38 -21.22
C LYS A 391 -26.57 9.53 -21.24
N VAL A 392 -25.65 9.60 -20.28
CA VAL A 392 -24.71 10.73 -20.12
C VAL A 392 -23.24 10.30 -20.11
N VAL A 393 -22.93 9.00 -19.95
CA VAL A 393 -21.55 8.50 -19.85
C VAL A 393 -20.68 8.86 -21.07
N ASP A 394 -21.24 8.85 -22.28
CA ASP A 394 -20.51 9.22 -23.49
C ASP A 394 -20.12 10.70 -23.52
N LYS A 395 -20.92 11.57 -22.88
CA LYS A 395 -20.57 12.98 -22.71
C LYS A 395 -19.53 13.16 -21.64
N LEU A 396 -19.70 12.51 -20.49
CA LEU A 396 -18.70 12.51 -19.41
C LEU A 396 -17.31 12.07 -19.93
N ASN A 397 -17.25 11.05 -20.79
CA ASN A 397 -16.02 10.57 -21.41
C ASN A 397 -15.38 11.54 -22.42
N GLN A 398 -16.07 12.61 -22.85
CA GLN A 398 -15.46 13.69 -23.64
C GLN A 398 -14.68 14.69 -22.76
N HIS A 399 -14.89 14.65 -21.44
CA HIS A 399 -14.31 15.57 -20.46
C HIS A 399 -13.14 14.98 -19.67
N VAL A 400 -12.76 13.73 -19.94
CA VAL A 400 -11.67 13.04 -19.26
C VAL A 400 -10.73 12.37 -20.26
N HIS A 401 -9.49 12.12 -19.84
CA HIS A 401 -8.54 11.39 -20.65
C HIS A 401 -9.06 9.96 -20.92
N PRO A 402 -8.86 9.39 -22.13
CA PRO A 402 -9.33 8.03 -22.45
C PRO A 402 -8.80 6.95 -21.50
N ASP A 403 -7.57 7.09 -21.00
CA ASP A 403 -6.99 6.16 -20.02
C ASP A 403 -7.65 6.27 -18.63
N ASN A 404 -8.39 7.35 -18.37
CA ASN A 404 -9.18 7.54 -17.17
C ASN A 404 -10.68 7.64 -17.48
N ALA A 405 -11.18 6.88 -18.45
CA ALA A 405 -12.58 6.89 -18.84
C ALA A 405 -13.52 6.42 -17.71
N TYR A 406 -14.70 7.01 -17.67
CA TYR A 406 -15.81 6.57 -16.84
C TYR A 406 -16.22 5.13 -17.15
N PRO A 407 -16.59 4.32 -16.14
CA PRO A 407 -16.95 2.93 -16.32
C PRO A 407 -18.21 2.76 -17.17
N HIS A 408 -18.19 1.74 -18.03
CA HIS A 408 -19.35 1.42 -18.84
C HIS A 408 -20.54 1.01 -17.94
N PRO A 409 -21.79 1.47 -18.21
CA PRO A 409 -22.95 1.18 -17.34
C PRO A 409 -23.18 -0.31 -17.06
N ASN A 410 -23.03 -1.17 -18.08
CA ASN A 410 -23.15 -2.62 -17.90
C ASN A 410 -22.15 -3.22 -16.91
N ASP A 411 -20.94 -2.65 -16.81
CA ASP A 411 -19.94 -3.09 -15.85
C ASP A 411 -20.40 -2.77 -14.41
N LEU A 412 -20.90 -1.56 -14.17
CA LEU A 412 -21.50 -1.19 -12.88
C LEU A 412 -22.73 -2.03 -12.55
N ILE A 413 -23.65 -2.24 -13.52
CA ILE A 413 -24.86 -3.06 -13.34
C ILE A 413 -24.49 -4.50 -12.94
N SER A 414 -23.43 -5.07 -13.52
CA SER A 414 -22.98 -6.43 -13.21
C SER A 414 -22.47 -6.60 -11.77
N LYS A 415 -22.15 -5.48 -11.10
CA LYS A 415 -21.64 -5.42 -9.73
C LYS A 415 -22.73 -5.10 -8.70
N ILE A 416 -23.98 -4.90 -9.15
CA ILE A 416 -25.12 -4.72 -8.28
C ILE A 416 -25.49 -6.06 -7.65
N SER A 417 -25.69 -6.06 -6.33
CA SER A 417 -26.23 -7.23 -5.63
C SER A 417 -27.03 -6.83 -4.41
N SER A 418 -27.60 -7.82 -3.72
CA SER A 418 -28.41 -7.61 -2.51
C SER A 418 -27.71 -8.19 -1.29
N GLY A 419 -27.72 -7.43 -0.20
CA GLY A 419 -27.45 -7.90 1.14
C GLY A 419 -28.61 -8.73 1.70
N PRO A 420 -28.55 -9.13 2.97
CA PRO A 420 -29.66 -9.78 3.64
C PRO A 420 -30.77 -8.77 3.94
N SER A 421 -32.03 -9.17 3.76
CA SER A 421 -33.21 -8.33 4.03
C SER A 421 -33.55 -8.20 5.51
N SER A 422 -32.74 -8.76 6.41
CA SER A 422 -32.92 -8.63 7.86
C SER A 422 -31.99 -7.61 8.46
N TYR A 423 -32.55 -6.75 9.32
CA TYR A 423 -31.83 -5.78 10.12
C TYR A 423 -30.66 -6.38 10.92
N GLY A 424 -29.46 -5.82 10.73
CA GLY A 424 -28.32 -6.00 11.61
C GLY A 424 -27.89 -7.46 11.82
N LYS A 425 -27.56 -7.82 13.07
CA LYS A 425 -27.04 -9.13 13.47
C LYS A 425 -28.02 -10.28 13.24
N ALA A 426 -29.30 -10.02 13.01
CA ALA A 426 -30.26 -11.06 12.62
C ALA A 426 -29.80 -11.78 11.33
N ALA A 427 -29.12 -11.05 10.43
CA ALA A 427 -28.54 -11.59 9.21
C ALA A 427 -27.49 -12.69 9.45
N LEU A 428 -26.81 -12.67 10.60
CA LEU A 428 -25.76 -13.64 10.93
C LEU A 428 -26.29 -15.05 11.21
N LYS A 429 -27.61 -15.22 11.32
CA LYS A 429 -28.30 -16.50 11.47
C LYS A 429 -28.82 -17.06 10.13
N GLN A 430 -28.67 -16.31 9.06
CA GLN A 430 -29.16 -16.65 7.72
C GLN A 430 -28.01 -17.15 6.83
N PRO A 431 -28.32 -17.80 5.70
CA PRO A 431 -27.32 -18.04 4.65
C PRO A 431 -26.66 -16.74 4.20
N ILE A 432 -25.41 -16.84 3.76
CA ILE A 432 -24.67 -15.68 3.23
C ILE A 432 -25.40 -15.11 2.00
N SER A 433 -25.57 -13.79 1.97
CA SER A 433 -26.17 -13.04 0.85
C SER A 433 -25.23 -12.96 -0.37
N ASP A 434 -25.78 -12.60 -1.54
CA ASP A 434 -24.96 -12.34 -2.74
C ASP A 434 -24.01 -11.16 -2.53
N GLY A 435 -24.48 -10.10 -1.86
CA GLY A 435 -23.64 -8.95 -1.49
C GLY A 435 -22.44 -9.36 -0.64
N ALA A 436 -22.65 -10.21 0.38
CA ALA A 436 -21.57 -10.69 1.22
C ALA A 436 -20.62 -11.64 0.46
N ARG A 437 -21.13 -12.50 -0.43
CA ARG A 437 -20.27 -13.33 -1.33
C ARG A 437 -19.40 -12.46 -2.23
N ASN A 438 -19.98 -11.43 -2.83
CA ASN A 438 -19.27 -10.50 -3.72
C ASN A 438 -18.22 -9.69 -2.96
N LEU A 439 -18.48 -9.28 -1.72
CA LEU A 439 -17.50 -8.62 -0.87
C LEU A 439 -16.31 -9.54 -0.57
N VAL A 440 -16.56 -10.81 -0.19
CA VAL A 440 -15.48 -11.80 0.02
C VAL A 440 -14.68 -12.04 -1.26
N LYS A 441 -15.35 -12.12 -2.41
CA LYS A 441 -14.69 -12.24 -3.72
C LYS A 441 -13.79 -11.02 -3.98
N ALA A 442 -14.31 -9.81 -3.81
CA ALA A 442 -13.54 -8.59 -3.97
C ALA A 442 -12.31 -8.57 -3.04
N LEU A 443 -12.43 -9.00 -1.78
CA LEU A 443 -11.27 -9.09 -0.88
C LEU A 443 -10.21 -10.08 -1.39
N ARG A 444 -10.59 -11.17 -2.06
CA ARG A 444 -9.65 -12.17 -2.59
C ARG A 444 -8.97 -11.76 -3.89
N GLU A 445 -9.61 -10.90 -4.70
CA GLU A 445 -9.13 -10.49 -6.03
C GLU A 445 -7.77 -9.78 -6.02
N SER A 446 -7.41 -9.10 -4.92
CA SER A 446 -6.17 -8.35 -4.82
C SER A 446 -5.70 -8.23 -3.37
N THR A 447 -4.41 -7.99 -3.17
CA THR A 447 -3.81 -7.58 -1.88
C THR A 447 -4.00 -6.10 -1.58
N GLU A 448 -4.37 -5.30 -2.58
CA GLU A 448 -4.65 -3.87 -2.41
C GLU A 448 -5.85 -3.63 -1.49
N PRO A 449 -5.86 -2.51 -0.75
CA PRO A 449 -6.99 -2.10 0.07
C PRO A 449 -8.33 -2.14 -0.67
N LEU A 450 -9.39 -2.52 0.04
CA LEU A 450 -10.78 -2.41 -0.40
C LEU A 450 -11.50 -1.42 0.52
N TYR A 451 -11.90 -0.28 -0.04
CA TYR A 451 -12.62 0.78 0.64
C TYR A 451 -14.10 0.44 0.65
N VAL A 452 -14.67 0.28 1.84
CA VAL A 452 -16.06 -0.13 2.04
C VAL A 452 -16.85 1.03 2.66
N SER A 453 -17.74 1.63 1.87
CA SER A 453 -18.62 2.71 2.32
C SER A 453 -19.94 2.12 2.82
N LEU A 454 -20.27 2.37 4.09
CA LEU A 454 -21.54 1.96 4.69
C LEU A 454 -22.45 3.19 4.78
N TRP A 455 -23.37 3.29 3.81
CA TRP A 455 -24.41 4.32 3.77
C TRP A 455 -25.61 3.86 4.62
N GLY A 456 -25.87 2.55 4.65
CA GLY A 456 -26.86 1.92 5.54
C GLY A 456 -26.26 1.04 6.63
N GLY A 457 -26.90 -0.11 6.89
CA GLY A 457 -26.46 -1.08 7.89
C GLY A 457 -25.20 -1.88 7.49
N ALA A 458 -24.45 -2.34 8.49
CA ALA A 458 -23.22 -3.12 8.30
C ALA A 458 -23.46 -4.64 8.20
N ASN A 459 -24.71 -5.10 8.18
CA ASN A 459 -25.07 -6.52 8.22
C ASN A 459 -24.41 -7.38 7.13
N THR A 460 -24.22 -6.84 5.92
CA THR A 460 -23.57 -7.52 4.79
C THR A 460 -22.08 -7.70 5.03
N LEU A 461 -21.40 -6.67 5.55
CA LEU A 461 -20.00 -6.76 5.97
C LEU A 461 -19.84 -7.78 7.11
N ALA A 462 -20.74 -7.77 8.09
CA ALA A 462 -20.72 -8.72 9.19
C ALA A 462 -20.91 -10.17 8.71
N GLN A 463 -21.80 -10.42 7.73
CA GLN A 463 -21.94 -11.74 7.10
C GLN A 463 -20.66 -12.17 6.38
N ALA A 464 -20.02 -11.26 5.63
CA ALA A 464 -18.77 -11.55 4.92
C ALA A 464 -17.63 -11.91 5.88
N LEU A 465 -17.45 -11.13 6.96
CA LEU A 465 -16.46 -11.39 7.99
C LEU A 465 -16.72 -12.71 8.73
N GLN A 466 -17.97 -13.00 9.08
CA GLN A 466 -18.34 -14.27 9.70
C GLN A 466 -18.06 -15.45 8.75
N HIS A 467 -18.34 -15.30 7.45
CA HIS A 467 -18.06 -16.34 6.47
C HIS A 467 -16.57 -16.59 6.32
N ILE A 468 -15.74 -15.53 6.27
CA ILE A 468 -14.28 -15.63 6.25
C ILE A 468 -13.80 -16.41 7.47
N ASP A 469 -14.21 -16.04 8.69
CA ASP A 469 -13.81 -16.74 9.92
C ASP A 469 -14.22 -18.22 9.93
N LYS A 470 -15.36 -18.57 9.33
CA LYS A 470 -15.86 -19.95 9.25
C LYS A 470 -15.18 -20.79 8.16
N SER A 471 -14.72 -20.16 7.08
CA SER A 471 -14.23 -20.84 5.88
C SER A 471 -12.72 -20.79 5.71
N GLU A 472 -12.02 -19.92 6.44
CA GLU A 472 -10.60 -19.67 6.30
C GLU A 472 -9.80 -19.99 7.57
N THR A 473 -8.50 -20.22 7.39
CA THR A 473 -7.57 -20.27 8.53
C THR A 473 -7.45 -18.88 9.18
N LYS A 474 -7.09 -18.81 10.47
CA LYS A 474 -6.87 -17.54 11.20
C LYS A 474 -5.92 -16.58 10.44
N ARG A 475 -4.86 -17.12 9.83
CA ARG A 475 -3.90 -16.35 9.04
C ARG A 475 -4.54 -15.72 7.80
N VAL A 476 -5.27 -16.51 7.01
CA VAL A 476 -5.94 -16.00 5.80
C VAL A 476 -7.06 -15.03 6.16
N ALA A 477 -7.83 -15.32 7.22
CA ALA A 477 -8.86 -14.42 7.71
C ALA A 477 -8.28 -13.05 8.10
N SER A 478 -7.19 -13.03 8.88
CA SER A 478 -6.47 -11.80 9.23
C SER A 478 -5.95 -11.06 8.00
N GLN A 479 -5.37 -11.77 7.02
CA GLN A 479 -4.90 -11.16 5.77
C GLN A 479 -6.00 -10.58 4.88
N LEU A 480 -7.22 -11.13 4.94
CA LEU A 480 -8.38 -10.58 4.22
C LEU A 480 -8.94 -9.37 4.98
N ARG A 481 -9.02 -9.43 6.32
CA ARG A 481 -9.46 -8.30 7.14
C ARG A 481 -8.53 -7.10 7.04
N SER A 482 -7.21 -7.31 6.99
CA SER A 482 -6.23 -6.24 6.83
C SER A 482 -6.34 -5.48 5.50
N ARG A 483 -7.17 -5.96 4.55
CA ARG A 483 -7.46 -5.27 3.29
C ARG A 483 -8.63 -4.29 3.43
N LEU A 484 -9.50 -4.44 4.42
CA LEU A 484 -10.70 -3.60 4.58
C LEU A 484 -10.36 -2.21 5.11
N ARG A 485 -10.86 -1.17 4.44
CA ARG A 485 -10.90 0.23 4.91
C ARG A 485 -12.36 0.63 4.99
N VAL A 486 -12.98 0.49 6.15
CA VAL A 486 -14.41 0.72 6.33
C VAL A 486 -14.66 2.17 6.72
N TYR A 487 -15.65 2.81 6.11
CA TYR A 487 -16.18 4.10 6.52
C TYR A 487 -17.68 3.97 6.72
N ALA A 488 -18.13 4.09 7.97
CA ALA A 488 -19.53 4.04 8.35
C ALA A 488 -20.14 5.43 8.57
N ILE A 489 -21.25 5.73 7.90
CA ILE A 489 -22.08 6.93 8.11
C ILE A 489 -22.91 6.71 9.38
N SER A 490 -22.21 6.82 10.50
CA SER A 490 -22.62 6.28 11.80
C SER A 490 -22.95 4.77 11.72
N ASP A 491 -23.10 4.12 12.87
CA ASP A 491 -23.56 2.73 12.90
C ASP A 491 -25.10 2.70 12.83
N GLN A 492 -25.65 2.38 11.66
CA GLN A 492 -27.11 2.37 11.43
C GLN A 492 -27.80 1.04 11.74
N ASP A 493 -27.04 0.02 12.15
CA ASP A 493 -27.58 -1.22 12.70
C ASP A 493 -26.73 -1.73 13.88
N ASP A 494 -27.14 -2.84 14.49
CA ASP A 494 -26.38 -3.46 15.58
C ASP A 494 -25.20 -4.32 15.09
N ALA A 495 -24.98 -4.42 13.77
CA ALA A 495 -23.88 -5.18 13.18
C ALA A 495 -22.58 -4.36 13.14
N GLY A 496 -22.65 -3.03 12.96
CA GLY A 496 -21.48 -2.13 12.99
C GLY A 496 -20.71 -2.20 14.32
N PRO A 497 -21.34 -1.93 15.48
CA PRO A 497 -20.70 -2.05 16.79
C PRO A 497 -20.23 -3.48 17.07
N TYR A 498 -20.94 -4.50 16.56
CA TYR A 498 -20.52 -5.89 16.67
C TYR A 498 -19.23 -6.17 15.89
N ILE A 499 -19.07 -5.62 14.70
CA ILE A 499 -17.84 -5.76 13.92
C ILE A 499 -16.66 -5.17 14.69
N ARG A 500 -16.80 -3.94 15.19
CA ARG A 500 -15.73 -3.23 15.92
C ARG A 500 -15.27 -3.98 17.17
N VAL A 501 -16.21 -4.61 17.89
CA VAL A 501 -15.87 -5.43 19.07
C VAL A 501 -15.26 -6.78 18.67
N LYS A 502 -15.75 -7.42 17.59
CA LYS A 502 -15.33 -8.79 17.24
C LYS A 502 -14.05 -8.85 16.41
N TRP A 503 -13.83 -7.86 15.56
CA TRP A 503 -12.67 -7.75 14.67
C TRP A 503 -12.05 -6.35 14.81
N PRO A 504 -11.45 -6.04 15.98
CA PRO A 504 -10.88 -4.72 16.25
C PRO A 504 -9.70 -4.38 15.33
N ASP A 505 -9.13 -5.38 14.64
CA ASP A 505 -8.06 -5.22 13.65
C ASP A 505 -8.53 -4.62 12.31
N VAL A 506 -9.84 -4.57 12.05
CA VAL A 506 -10.40 -3.95 10.84
C VAL A 506 -10.27 -2.43 10.94
N PHE A 507 -9.67 -1.81 9.92
CA PHE A 507 -9.66 -0.35 9.78
C PHE A 507 -11.10 0.15 9.64
N TYR A 508 -11.56 0.94 10.62
CA TYR A 508 -12.97 1.35 10.71
C TYR A 508 -13.09 2.82 11.12
N ILE A 509 -13.55 3.66 10.20
CA ILE A 509 -13.93 5.05 10.44
C ILE A 509 -15.41 5.08 10.83
N VAL A 510 -15.73 5.66 11.99
CA VAL A 510 -17.10 5.78 12.48
C VAL A 510 -17.28 7.00 13.37
N ASN A 511 -18.48 7.58 13.36
CA ASN A 511 -18.84 8.57 14.35
C ASN A 511 -19.29 7.88 15.65
N VAL A 512 -18.41 7.91 16.68
CA VAL A 512 -18.74 7.40 18.01
C VAL A 512 -19.54 8.45 18.78
N HIS A 513 -20.85 8.26 18.86
CA HIS A 513 -21.79 9.08 19.61
C HIS A 513 -22.87 8.19 20.24
N GLY A 514 -23.75 8.77 21.06
CA GLY A 514 -24.92 8.05 21.56
C GLY A 514 -25.71 7.42 20.41
N TYR A 515 -26.24 6.21 20.60
CA TYR A 515 -26.99 5.54 19.53
C TYR A 515 -28.18 6.43 19.10
N ARG A 516 -28.28 6.72 17.80
CA ARG A 516 -29.23 7.67 17.16
C ARG A 516 -29.00 9.15 17.40
N GLU A 517 -27.90 9.54 18.02
CA GLU A 517 -27.48 10.95 18.08
C GLU A 517 -26.76 11.36 16.78
N TYR A 518 -27.36 11.03 15.63
CA TYR A 518 -26.78 11.26 14.30
C TYR A 518 -26.45 12.73 14.02
N SER A 519 -27.14 13.66 14.68
CA SER A 519 -26.80 15.08 14.59
C SER A 519 -25.39 15.39 15.06
N GLN A 520 -24.76 14.54 15.89
CA GLN A 520 -23.37 14.67 16.32
C GLN A 520 -22.37 14.06 15.33
N GLY A 521 -22.83 13.43 14.26
CA GLY A 521 -21.97 12.82 13.24
C GLY A 521 -21.24 13.87 12.42
N THR A 522 -19.91 13.74 12.31
CA THR A 522 -19.04 14.55 11.43
C THR A 522 -19.58 14.64 10.01
N TRP A 523 -20.11 13.53 9.47
CA TRP A 523 -20.64 13.44 8.12
C TRP A 523 -21.74 14.48 7.83
N THR A 524 -22.51 14.92 8.84
CA THR A 524 -23.50 15.98 8.68
C THR A 524 -22.89 17.34 8.29
N GLY A 525 -21.57 17.49 8.45
CA GLY A 525 -20.76 18.60 7.94
C GLY A 525 -20.93 18.83 6.44
N ILE A 526 -21.35 17.82 5.68
CA ILE A 526 -21.66 17.96 4.25
C ILE A 526 -22.76 19.01 4.00
N SER A 527 -23.75 19.16 4.90
CA SER A 527 -24.98 19.95 4.70
C SER A 527 -25.32 20.94 5.84
N THR A 528 -24.78 20.75 7.05
CA THR A 528 -25.06 21.59 8.22
C THR A 528 -24.30 22.92 8.18
N GLY A 529 -24.86 23.95 8.81
CA GLY A 529 -24.17 25.23 9.02
C GLY A 529 -23.78 25.50 10.46
N ASP A 530 -24.03 24.55 11.38
CA ASP A 530 -23.64 24.61 12.81
C ASP A 530 -23.82 26.01 13.41
N ASN A 531 -25.08 26.37 13.66
CA ASN A 531 -25.44 27.67 14.22
C ASN A 531 -24.92 28.87 13.39
N ASN A 532 -24.95 28.75 12.06
CA ASN A 532 -24.54 29.77 11.09
C ASN A 532 -23.03 30.00 10.99
N ALA A 533 -22.21 29.14 11.59
CA ALA A 533 -20.76 29.18 11.47
C ALA A 533 -20.26 28.90 10.04
N ALA A 534 -21.00 28.13 9.23
CA ALA A 534 -20.65 27.85 7.84
C ALA A 534 -21.74 28.23 6.84
N ASN A 535 -21.31 28.72 5.67
CA ASN A 535 -22.22 29.10 4.57
C ASN A 535 -22.89 27.86 3.96
N ARG A 536 -24.21 27.80 4.00
CA ARG A 536 -25.02 26.68 3.52
C ARG A 536 -25.59 26.88 2.12
N THR A 537 -25.38 28.01 1.45
CA THR A 537 -26.08 28.33 0.20
C THR A 537 -25.92 27.23 -0.86
N LYS A 538 -24.73 26.64 -1.02
CA LYS A 538 -24.47 25.57 -2.01
C LYS A 538 -25.02 24.18 -1.64
N VAL A 539 -25.68 24.03 -0.49
CA VAL A 539 -26.28 22.76 -0.04
C VAL A 539 -27.80 22.87 0.15
N LEU A 540 -28.41 23.94 -0.37
CA LEU A 540 -29.85 24.17 -0.35
C LEU A 540 -30.45 24.00 -1.74
N ASP A 541 -31.75 23.67 -1.79
CA ASP A 541 -32.48 23.43 -3.04
C ASP A 541 -32.41 24.60 -4.03
N ASP A 542 -32.34 25.84 -3.55
CA ASP A 542 -32.23 27.04 -4.40
C ASP A 542 -30.93 27.07 -5.22
N TRP A 543 -29.85 26.49 -4.69
CA TRP A 543 -28.60 26.32 -5.43
C TRP A 543 -28.55 24.97 -6.15
N LEU A 544 -29.00 23.87 -5.52
CA LEU A 544 -28.94 22.54 -6.14
C LEU A 544 -29.81 22.44 -7.40
N THR A 545 -30.94 23.12 -7.45
CA THR A 545 -31.86 23.05 -8.60
C THR A 545 -31.22 23.56 -9.89
N PRO A 546 -30.68 24.79 -9.96
CA PRO A 546 -30.04 25.27 -11.19
C PRO A 546 -28.65 24.68 -11.47
N ASN A 547 -27.97 24.09 -10.49
CA ASN A 547 -26.56 23.67 -10.65
C ASN A 547 -26.36 22.14 -10.72
N ILE A 548 -27.20 21.36 -10.03
CA ILE A 548 -27.06 19.90 -9.93
C ILE A 548 -28.21 19.17 -10.62
N ARG A 549 -29.45 19.69 -10.57
CA ARG A 549 -30.62 19.01 -11.15
C ARG A 549 -30.76 19.24 -12.66
N LEU A 550 -29.67 18.99 -13.40
CA LEU A 550 -29.54 19.26 -14.82
C LEU A 550 -29.50 17.96 -15.65
N GLY A 551 -30.15 18.00 -16.80
CA GLY A 551 -30.15 16.88 -17.74
C GLY A 551 -30.77 15.58 -17.18
N PRO A 552 -30.57 14.45 -17.87
CA PRO A 552 -31.17 13.18 -17.47
C PRO A 552 -30.71 12.68 -16.10
N LEU A 553 -29.40 12.75 -15.80
CA LEU A 553 -28.86 12.26 -14.54
C LEU A 553 -29.19 13.19 -13.37
N GLY A 554 -29.13 14.52 -13.57
CA GLY A 554 -29.53 15.46 -12.52
C GLY A 554 -31.03 15.42 -12.20
N ALA A 555 -31.89 14.99 -13.12
CA ALA A 555 -33.31 14.74 -12.82
C ALA A 555 -33.53 13.62 -11.80
N GLU A 556 -32.55 12.72 -11.64
CA GLU A 556 -32.55 11.67 -10.61
C GLU A 556 -32.07 12.18 -9.25
N TYR A 557 -31.61 13.43 -9.14
CA TYR A 557 -31.18 14.02 -7.88
C TYR A 557 -32.39 14.65 -7.16
N PRO A 558 -32.98 13.99 -6.13
CA PRO A 558 -34.25 14.40 -5.54
C PRO A 558 -34.15 15.69 -4.73
N LYS A 559 -35.30 16.21 -4.27
CA LYS A 559 -35.37 17.32 -3.31
C LYS A 559 -34.96 16.89 -1.91
N ILE A 560 -34.41 17.83 -1.13
CA ILE A 560 -34.03 17.58 0.25
C ILE A 560 -35.29 17.37 1.09
N ILE A 561 -35.34 16.26 1.85
CA ILE A 561 -36.40 16.01 2.84
C ILE A 561 -35.85 16.13 4.27
N TYR A 562 -34.60 15.67 4.52
CA TYR A 562 -33.93 15.76 5.82
C TYR A 562 -32.55 16.40 5.72
N THR A 563 -31.59 15.70 5.11
CA THR A 563 -30.23 16.17 4.84
C THR A 563 -29.90 15.99 3.36
N MET A 564 -28.90 16.74 2.89
CA MET A 564 -28.33 16.57 1.56
C MET A 564 -27.13 15.62 1.68
N GLU A 565 -27.14 14.54 0.88
CA GLU A 565 -26.01 13.60 0.71
C GLU A 565 -25.28 13.20 1.99
N GLY A 566 -26.00 12.67 2.99
CA GLY A 566 -25.39 12.24 4.26
C GLY A 566 -24.21 11.29 4.05
N ASP A 567 -24.25 10.49 2.98
CA ASP A 567 -23.31 9.40 2.76
C ASP A 567 -22.11 9.74 1.89
N SER A 568 -22.18 10.82 1.10
CA SER A 568 -21.08 11.26 0.24
C SER A 568 -19.72 11.34 0.94
N PRO A 569 -19.60 11.81 2.20
CA PRO A 569 -18.35 11.79 2.96
C PRO A 569 -17.60 10.45 2.92
N SER A 570 -18.32 9.32 2.93
CA SER A 570 -17.74 7.97 2.97
C SER A 570 -16.96 7.55 1.73
N PHE A 571 -17.08 8.27 0.61
CA PHE A 571 -16.31 8.01 -0.62
C PHE A 571 -15.54 9.22 -1.12
N ILE A 572 -16.01 10.46 -0.90
CA ILE A 572 -15.32 11.66 -1.42
C ILE A 572 -13.95 11.89 -0.76
N TRP A 573 -13.69 11.29 0.41
CA TRP A 573 -12.36 11.28 1.05
C TRP A 573 -11.32 10.44 0.29
N THR A 574 -11.73 9.62 -0.68
CA THR A 574 -10.83 8.78 -1.47
C THR A 574 -10.57 9.33 -2.88
N ILE A 575 -11.27 10.39 -3.29
CA ILE A 575 -11.06 11.06 -4.57
C ILE A 575 -9.63 11.62 -4.61
N GLN A 576 -8.87 11.29 -5.65
CA GLN A 576 -7.49 11.74 -5.83
C GLN A 576 -7.41 13.20 -6.30
N ASN A 577 -7.74 14.12 -5.40
CA ASN A 577 -7.65 15.56 -5.62
C ASN A 577 -6.31 16.16 -5.12
N GLY A 578 -5.40 15.32 -4.60
CA GLY A 578 -4.10 15.66 -4.02
C GLY A 578 -4.13 16.26 -2.60
N LEU A 579 -5.33 16.41 -2.01
CA LEU A 579 -5.53 16.75 -0.59
C LEU A 579 -5.77 15.50 0.24
N ASN A 580 -6.67 14.66 -0.28
CA ASN A 580 -7.07 13.38 0.26
C ASN A 580 -5.91 12.39 0.16
N VAL A 581 -5.66 11.65 1.24
CA VAL A 581 -4.69 10.54 1.27
C VAL A 581 -5.42 9.29 1.76
N PRO A 582 -5.84 8.39 0.85
CA PRO A 582 -6.57 7.19 1.23
C PRO A 582 -5.82 6.37 2.28
N GLY A 583 -6.53 5.95 3.33
CA GLY A 583 -5.93 5.23 4.47
C GLY A 583 -5.30 6.12 5.55
N ARG A 584 -5.23 7.44 5.38
CA ARG A 584 -4.76 8.42 6.38
C ARG A 584 -5.89 9.40 6.77
N PRO A 585 -6.97 8.94 7.43
CA PRO A 585 -8.14 9.77 7.73
C PRO A 585 -7.83 10.89 8.74
N GLU A 586 -6.72 10.78 9.48
CA GLU A 586 -6.22 11.81 10.37
C GLU A 586 -5.62 13.00 9.62
N TYR A 587 -5.30 12.87 8.32
CA TYR A 587 -4.82 13.97 7.50
C TYR A 587 -5.94 14.93 7.06
N GLY A 588 -7.20 14.52 7.16
CA GLY A 588 -8.31 15.34 6.74
C GLY A 588 -8.40 15.51 5.22
N GLY A 589 -9.60 15.81 4.76
CA GLY A 589 -9.91 15.93 3.34
C GLY A 589 -11.40 16.13 3.13
N TRP A 590 -11.88 15.91 1.90
CA TRP A 590 -13.27 16.21 1.54
C TRP A 590 -14.31 15.41 2.31
N GLY A 591 -13.97 14.21 2.81
CA GLY A 591 -14.86 13.44 3.69
C GLY A 591 -14.62 13.64 5.18
N GLY A 592 -13.77 14.59 5.59
CA GLY A 592 -13.56 14.91 7.00
C GLY A 592 -12.23 14.39 7.55
N ARG A 593 -12.04 14.61 8.85
CA ARG A 593 -10.84 14.21 9.58
C ARG A 593 -11.21 13.38 10.80
N TYR A 594 -10.54 12.23 10.93
CA TYR A 594 -10.81 11.25 11.97
C TYR A 594 -9.51 10.79 12.62
N THR A 595 -9.50 10.71 13.94
CA THR A 595 -8.33 10.31 14.73
C THR A 595 -8.60 8.97 15.41
N ARG A 596 -7.53 8.21 15.68
CA ARG A 596 -7.67 6.92 16.39
C ARG A 596 -8.38 7.11 17.73
N VAL A 597 -9.26 6.17 18.06
CA VAL A 597 -9.99 6.19 19.34
C VAL A 597 -9.11 5.84 20.55
N THR A 598 -7.95 5.24 20.29
CA THR A 598 -7.02 4.75 21.30
C THR A 598 -5.60 4.67 20.72
N GLU A 599 -4.60 4.72 21.59
CA GLU A 599 -3.18 4.46 21.25
C GLU A 599 -2.88 2.97 21.09
N ASP A 600 -3.80 2.09 21.52
CA ASP A 600 -3.65 0.65 21.36
C ASP A 600 -3.60 0.26 19.87
N SER A 601 -2.47 -0.30 19.45
CA SER A 601 -2.24 -0.72 18.07
C SER A 601 -3.15 -1.86 17.61
N GLU A 602 -3.74 -2.63 18.53
CA GLU A 602 -4.66 -3.73 18.21
C GLU A 602 -6.06 -3.26 17.81
N ILE A 603 -6.41 -2.00 18.14
CA ILE A 603 -7.69 -1.37 17.79
C ILE A 603 -7.47 -0.40 16.64
N ASN A 604 -8.07 -0.70 15.49
CA ASN A 604 -7.92 0.07 14.26
C ASN A 604 -9.17 0.91 13.95
N GLU A 605 -9.73 1.52 15.00
CA GLU A 605 -10.93 2.35 14.94
C GLU A 605 -10.58 3.85 14.97
N TYR A 606 -11.24 4.63 14.11
CA TYR A 606 -11.09 6.06 13.98
C TYR A 606 -12.42 6.76 14.23
N ALA A 607 -12.40 7.79 15.08
CA ALA A 607 -13.58 8.57 15.43
C ALA A 607 -13.44 10.06 15.09
N THR A 608 -14.56 10.75 15.23
CA THR A 608 -14.72 12.19 15.04
C THR A 608 -13.52 12.98 15.56
N SER A 609 -12.90 13.79 14.70
CA SER A 609 -12.00 14.86 15.12
C SER A 609 -12.62 16.24 14.85
N ALA A 610 -11.93 17.31 15.23
CA ALA A 610 -12.44 18.68 15.08
C ALA A 610 -11.38 19.66 14.60
N ASP A 611 -11.75 20.48 13.62
CA ASP A 611 -10.89 21.53 13.04
C ASP A 611 -11.28 22.90 13.57
N THR A 612 -10.31 23.81 13.56
CA THR A 612 -10.52 25.21 13.93
C THR A 612 -10.35 26.08 12.70
N LEU A 613 -11.36 26.90 12.39
CA LEU A 613 -11.30 27.84 11.28
C LEU A 613 -11.93 29.18 11.66
N VAL A 614 -11.74 30.20 10.83
CA VAL A 614 -12.48 31.45 10.91
C VAL A 614 -13.87 31.27 10.31
N ASN A 615 -14.92 31.43 11.11
CA ASN A 615 -16.31 31.23 10.68
C ASN A 615 -16.87 32.46 9.92
N ASN A 616 -18.12 32.37 9.48
CA ASN A 616 -18.82 33.45 8.78
C ASN A 616 -18.89 34.79 9.54
N ASN A 617 -18.72 34.79 10.87
CA ASN A 617 -18.74 35.99 11.71
C ASN A 617 -17.33 36.59 11.92
N GLY A 618 -16.29 35.94 11.40
CA GLY A 618 -14.90 36.31 11.62
C GLY A 618 -14.28 35.76 12.91
N ASP A 619 -14.99 34.88 13.62
CA ASP A 619 -14.53 34.28 14.88
C ASP A 619 -13.88 32.91 14.66
N ASN A 620 -12.90 32.55 15.48
CA ASN A 620 -12.39 31.18 15.52
C ASN A 620 -13.48 30.22 16.01
N TRP A 621 -13.80 29.21 15.21
CA TRP A 621 -14.81 28.21 15.48
C TRP A 621 -14.23 26.81 15.37
N ARG A 622 -14.30 26.05 16.46
CA ARG A 622 -13.86 24.66 16.52
C ARG A 622 -15.06 23.74 16.42
N SER A 623 -15.09 22.87 15.42
CA SER A 623 -16.22 21.97 15.18
C SER A 623 -15.77 20.69 14.48
N HIS A 624 -16.46 19.59 14.74
CA HIS A 624 -16.24 18.36 13.98
C HIS A 624 -16.85 18.41 12.58
N TYR A 625 -17.93 19.16 12.40
CA TYR A 625 -18.51 19.43 11.07
C TYR A 625 -17.54 20.20 10.17
N ALA A 626 -16.69 21.03 10.78
CA ALA A 626 -15.72 21.84 10.09
C ALA A 626 -14.69 21.05 9.29
N THR A 627 -14.39 19.82 9.73
CA THR A 627 -13.47 18.94 9.03
C THR A 627 -13.95 18.60 7.61
N ILE A 628 -15.27 18.69 7.35
CA ILE A 628 -15.89 18.50 6.03
C ILE A 628 -16.21 19.84 5.38
N TRP A 629 -16.98 20.70 6.06
CA TRP A 629 -17.54 21.88 5.39
C TRP A 629 -16.50 22.86 4.89
N ARG A 630 -15.27 22.80 5.41
CA ARG A 630 -14.23 23.77 5.01
C ARG A 630 -13.87 23.59 3.54
N TRP A 631 -14.21 22.43 3.00
CA TRP A 631 -14.04 22.05 1.61
C TRP A 631 -15.32 22.21 0.79
N ARG A 632 -16.39 22.76 1.36
CA ARG A 632 -17.72 22.77 0.73
C ARG A 632 -17.75 23.44 -0.61
N ASP A 633 -17.16 24.61 -0.71
CA ASP A 633 -17.10 25.29 -1.99
C ASP A 633 -16.31 24.48 -3.02
N ALA A 634 -15.20 23.85 -2.62
CA ALA A 634 -14.40 23.00 -3.49
C ALA A 634 -15.19 21.80 -4.03
N TYR A 635 -15.79 20.98 -3.16
CA TYR A 635 -16.49 19.77 -3.59
C TYR A 635 -17.84 20.07 -4.26
N GLN A 636 -18.49 21.21 -3.95
CA GLN A 636 -19.72 21.63 -4.63
C GLN A 636 -19.44 22.21 -6.02
N ASP A 637 -18.39 23.00 -6.17
CA ASP A 637 -18.02 23.53 -7.48
C ASP A 637 -17.55 22.40 -8.42
N ASP A 638 -16.74 21.45 -7.92
CA ASP A 638 -16.33 20.26 -8.69
C ASP A 638 -17.56 19.40 -9.07
N PHE A 639 -18.52 19.23 -8.15
CA PHE A 639 -19.76 18.51 -8.43
C PHE A 639 -20.62 19.20 -9.50
N ALA A 640 -20.79 20.53 -9.42
CA ALA A 640 -21.53 21.29 -10.41
C ALA A 640 -20.83 21.28 -11.78
N ALA A 641 -19.50 21.41 -11.83
CA ALA A 641 -18.73 21.31 -13.06
C ALA A 641 -18.90 19.92 -13.72
N ARG A 642 -18.77 18.84 -12.95
CA ARG A 642 -19.01 17.48 -13.44
C ARG A 642 -20.45 17.25 -13.88
N MET A 643 -21.43 17.91 -13.25
CA MET A 643 -22.80 17.89 -13.73
C MET A 643 -22.94 18.60 -15.08
N GLN A 644 -22.22 19.71 -15.31
CA GLN A 644 -22.20 20.36 -16.63
C GLN A 644 -21.69 19.43 -17.72
N TRP A 645 -20.68 18.60 -17.44
CA TRP A 645 -20.15 17.60 -18.38
C TRP A 645 -21.22 16.60 -18.87
N THR A 646 -22.35 16.46 -18.17
CA THR A 646 -23.49 15.63 -18.62
C THR A 646 -24.39 16.31 -19.65
N VAL A 647 -24.32 17.64 -19.77
CA VAL A 647 -25.20 18.44 -20.63
C VAL A 647 -24.46 19.13 -21.78
N VAL A 648 -23.19 19.49 -21.62
CA VAL A 648 -22.33 20.01 -22.69
C VAL A 648 -21.74 18.88 -23.55
N ASN A 649 -21.29 19.20 -24.77
CA ASN A 649 -20.74 18.23 -25.73
C ASN A 649 -19.30 18.54 -26.14
N LYS A 650 -18.67 19.55 -25.55
CA LYS A 650 -17.33 19.99 -25.93
C LYS A 650 -16.52 20.25 -24.69
N PHE A 651 -15.27 19.78 -24.72
CA PHE A 651 -14.30 19.96 -23.66
C PHE A 651 -14.13 21.46 -23.33
N GLU A 652 -14.03 22.33 -24.34
CA GLU A 652 -13.82 23.76 -24.11
C GLU A 652 -14.98 24.48 -23.39
N ASP A 653 -16.20 23.94 -23.41
CA ASP A 653 -17.42 24.56 -22.87
C ASP A 653 -17.59 24.35 -21.34
N SER A 654 -16.62 23.72 -20.67
CA SER A 654 -16.63 23.51 -19.22
C SER A 654 -15.24 23.68 -18.62
N ALA A 655 -15.20 23.84 -17.30
CA ALA A 655 -13.95 23.87 -16.54
C ALA A 655 -13.46 22.46 -16.26
N HIS A 656 -12.14 22.29 -16.23
CA HIS A 656 -11.46 21.05 -15.90
C HIS A 656 -10.42 21.26 -14.80
N PRO A 657 -10.08 20.20 -14.04
CA PRO A 657 -9.15 20.34 -12.94
C PRO A 657 -7.73 20.65 -13.41
N PRO A 658 -7.03 21.65 -12.83
CA PRO A 658 -5.64 21.93 -13.20
C PRO A 658 -4.73 20.78 -12.79
N LYS A 659 -3.57 20.65 -13.45
CA LYS A 659 -2.56 19.64 -13.09
C LYS A 659 -1.37 20.32 -12.41
N ILE A 660 -1.24 20.03 -11.12
CA ILE A 660 -0.24 20.64 -10.25
C ILE A 660 1.13 20.04 -10.53
N SER A 661 2.14 20.90 -10.59
CA SER A 661 3.56 20.54 -10.49
C SER A 661 4.13 21.25 -9.27
N ILE A 662 4.94 20.56 -8.45
CA ILE A 662 5.82 21.21 -7.47
C ILE A 662 7.23 20.67 -7.69
N ASN A 663 8.19 21.54 -8.00
CA ASN A 663 9.59 21.17 -8.26
C ASN A 663 9.72 20.02 -9.28
N GLY A 664 8.87 20.02 -10.31
CA GLY A 664 8.83 19.00 -11.38
C GLY A 664 8.03 17.71 -11.04
N SER A 665 7.54 17.55 -9.81
CA SER A 665 6.69 16.41 -9.43
C SER A 665 5.21 16.72 -9.69
N THR A 666 4.55 15.82 -10.43
CA THR A 666 3.18 16.03 -10.99
C THR A 666 2.16 14.96 -10.59
N ASP A 667 2.56 14.03 -9.73
CA ASP A 667 1.70 13.00 -9.15
C ASP A 667 0.67 13.63 -8.16
N THR A 668 -0.12 12.82 -7.44
CA THR A 668 -1.08 13.31 -6.41
C THR A 668 -0.67 12.97 -4.97
N GLU A 669 0.37 12.15 -4.80
CA GLU A 669 0.88 11.74 -3.48
C GLU A 669 1.51 12.88 -2.67
N PRO A 670 1.46 12.86 -1.33
CA PRO A 670 2.13 13.88 -0.54
C PRO A 670 3.64 13.96 -0.81
N LEU A 671 4.18 15.16 -1.04
CA LEU A 671 5.62 15.39 -1.04
C LEU A 671 6.15 15.38 0.38
N ARG A 672 7.26 14.71 0.63
CA ARG A 672 7.88 14.61 1.96
C ARG A 672 9.26 15.24 1.97
N PHE A 673 9.53 16.06 2.99
CA PHE A 673 10.82 16.72 3.20
C PHE A 673 11.23 16.58 4.66
N GLN A 674 12.48 16.20 4.92
CA GLN A 674 13.07 16.35 6.26
C GLN A 674 13.48 17.80 6.45
N VAL A 675 13.18 18.39 7.61
CA VAL A 675 13.55 19.78 7.93
C VAL A 675 14.24 19.86 9.28
N ASN A 676 15.36 20.56 9.38
CA ASN A 676 16.05 20.86 10.64
C ASN A 676 15.58 22.19 11.25
N LEU A 677 16.06 22.48 12.46
CA LEU A 677 15.93 23.78 13.11
C LEU A 677 16.42 24.91 12.20
N ASN A 678 15.56 25.89 11.94
CA ASN A 678 15.86 27.08 11.14
C ASN A 678 16.14 26.80 9.65
N ASP A 679 15.73 25.63 9.14
CA ASP A 679 15.79 25.34 7.71
C ASP A 679 14.81 26.22 6.91
N THR A 680 15.18 26.44 5.64
CA THR A 680 14.31 27.06 4.65
C THR A 680 14.15 26.13 3.45
N LEU A 681 12.92 25.97 2.99
CA LEU A 681 12.55 25.16 1.84
C LEU A 681 11.83 26.05 0.82
N VAL A 682 12.28 26.03 -0.43
CA VAL A 682 11.57 26.70 -1.53
C VAL A 682 10.77 25.65 -2.30
N LEU A 683 9.49 25.94 -2.48
CA LEU A 683 8.57 25.15 -3.29
C LEU A 683 8.13 26.00 -4.49
N ASP A 684 8.35 25.47 -5.68
CA ASP A 684 8.03 26.13 -6.95
C ASP A 684 6.95 25.34 -7.69
N ALA A 685 5.76 25.93 -7.78
CA ALA A 685 4.64 25.39 -8.53
C ALA A 685 4.39 26.05 -9.89
N SER A 686 5.38 26.79 -10.42
CA SER A 686 5.23 27.58 -11.65
C SER A 686 5.03 26.72 -12.91
N GLU A 687 5.42 25.44 -12.87
CA GLU A 687 5.20 24.47 -13.94
C GLU A 687 3.80 23.82 -13.89
N THR A 688 2.93 24.26 -12.97
CA THR A 688 1.52 23.87 -12.96
C THR A 688 0.82 24.39 -14.21
N PHE A 689 0.03 23.53 -14.87
CA PHE A 689 -0.64 23.89 -16.12
C PHE A 689 -2.16 23.76 -16.02
N ASP A 690 -2.84 24.63 -16.78
CA ASP A 690 -4.28 24.61 -16.94
C ASP A 690 -4.65 23.59 -18.01
N THR A 691 -5.45 22.59 -17.65
CA THR A 691 -5.92 21.56 -18.59
C THR A 691 -6.87 22.12 -19.64
N ASP A 692 -7.51 23.26 -19.37
CA ASP A 692 -8.36 23.96 -20.33
C ASP A 692 -7.58 24.81 -21.33
N ASN A 693 -6.34 25.18 -21.00
CA ASN A 693 -5.46 25.99 -21.85
C ASN A 693 -3.97 25.73 -21.55
N LEU A 694 -3.39 24.75 -22.26
CA LEU A 694 -2.02 24.29 -22.00
C LEU A 694 -0.94 25.36 -22.23
N ASP A 695 -1.24 26.39 -23.02
CA ASP A 695 -0.30 27.47 -23.36
C ASP A 695 -0.42 28.69 -22.43
N ASP A 696 -1.44 28.74 -21.56
CA ASP A 696 -1.70 29.88 -20.70
C ASP A 696 -2.30 29.48 -19.34
N ALA A 697 -1.45 29.49 -18.31
CA ALA A 697 -1.83 29.23 -16.92
C ALA A 697 -2.27 30.49 -16.16
N SER A 698 -2.46 31.64 -16.81
CA SER A 698 -2.80 32.91 -16.13
C SER A 698 -4.17 32.91 -15.44
N GLY A 699 -5.05 31.98 -15.81
CA GLY A 699 -6.34 31.73 -15.15
C GLY A 699 -6.23 30.99 -13.81
N LEU A 700 -5.04 30.46 -13.47
CA LEU A 700 -4.80 29.73 -12.24
C LEU A 700 -4.43 30.65 -11.08
N THR A 701 -4.99 30.35 -9.90
CA THR A 701 -4.61 31.01 -8.65
C THR A 701 -4.02 30.00 -7.68
N PHE A 702 -3.00 30.43 -6.93
CA PHE A 702 -2.19 29.59 -6.05
C PHE A 702 -2.30 30.09 -4.62
N GLU A 703 -2.69 29.18 -3.71
CA GLU A 703 -2.81 29.43 -2.28
C GLU A 703 -2.01 28.38 -1.51
N TRP A 704 -1.16 28.83 -0.60
CA TRP A 704 -0.38 27.96 0.29
C TRP A 704 -0.72 28.23 1.74
N TYR A 705 -1.06 27.18 2.48
CA TYR A 705 -1.47 27.31 3.88
C TYR A 705 -1.08 26.09 4.70
N SER A 706 -0.92 26.30 6.02
CA SER A 706 -0.69 25.21 6.96
C SER A 706 -2.00 24.52 7.35
N TYR A 707 -1.99 23.20 7.36
CA TYR A 707 -3.03 22.35 7.92
C TYR A 707 -2.56 21.78 9.27
N ALA A 708 -2.44 22.65 10.27
CA ALA A 708 -1.83 22.31 11.55
C ALA A 708 -2.61 21.25 12.35
N GLU A 709 -3.93 21.14 12.16
CA GLU A 709 -4.76 20.15 12.89
C GLU A 709 -4.44 18.69 12.53
N CYS A 710 -3.73 18.43 11.43
CA CYS A 710 -3.16 17.11 11.12
C CYS A 710 -2.02 16.72 12.07
N ALA A 711 -1.24 17.73 12.46
CA ALA A 711 0.05 17.59 13.12
C ALA A 711 -0.05 17.69 14.64
N LEU A 712 -0.92 18.59 15.11
CA LEU A 712 -0.98 19.03 16.50
C LEU A 712 -2.44 19.24 16.93
N PRO A 713 -3.22 18.17 17.11
CA PRO A 713 -4.65 18.29 17.43
C PRO A 713 -4.95 19.05 18.75
N PHE A 714 -3.95 19.22 19.62
CA PHE A 714 -4.03 19.93 20.89
C PHE A 714 -3.40 21.34 20.90
N LEU A 715 -2.56 21.69 19.91
CA LEU A 715 -1.72 22.92 19.94
C LEU A 715 -1.92 23.82 18.70
N THR A 716 -3.14 23.89 18.15
CA THR A 716 -3.41 24.67 16.92
C THR A 716 -3.11 26.17 17.08
N SER A 717 -3.22 26.72 18.29
CA SER A 717 -2.92 28.13 18.61
C SER A 717 -1.44 28.50 18.51
N LEU A 718 -0.56 27.49 18.52
CA LEU A 718 0.89 27.66 18.47
C LEU A 718 1.41 27.68 17.02
N SER A 719 0.63 27.16 16.07
CA SER A 719 1.03 26.89 14.67
C SER A 719 1.77 28.02 13.92
N ALA A 720 1.32 29.27 14.04
CA ALA A 720 1.87 30.41 13.29
C ALA A 720 3.28 30.82 13.76
N ASP A 721 3.69 30.41 14.96
CA ASP A 721 4.99 30.77 15.53
C ASP A 721 6.10 29.79 15.10
N PHE A 722 5.74 28.59 14.60
CA PHE A 722 6.71 27.52 14.24
C PHE A 722 7.03 27.47 12.76
N PHE A 723 6.04 27.70 11.89
CA PHE A 723 6.22 27.59 10.45
C PHE A 723 5.71 28.85 9.77
N LYS A 724 6.59 29.46 8.98
CA LYS A 724 6.25 30.63 8.18
C LYS A 724 6.23 30.25 6.71
N ILE A 725 5.14 30.56 6.02
CA ILE A 725 5.01 30.40 4.57
C ILE A 725 5.03 31.81 3.95
N GLU A 726 6.01 32.09 3.11
CA GLU A 726 6.21 33.40 2.49
C GLU A 726 6.12 33.30 0.97
N ALA A 727 5.30 34.14 0.35
CA ALA A 727 5.26 34.25 -1.11
C ALA A 727 6.56 34.87 -1.64
N LEU A 728 7.21 34.19 -2.58
CA LEU A 728 8.35 34.72 -3.34
C LEU A 728 7.95 35.30 -4.70
N SER A 729 6.77 34.92 -5.19
CA SER A 729 6.22 35.34 -6.48
C SER A 729 4.77 35.80 -6.33
N ALA A 730 4.54 36.79 -5.46
CA ALA A 730 3.21 37.30 -5.17
C ALA A 730 2.52 37.85 -6.45
N PRO A 731 1.19 37.65 -6.62
CA PRO A 731 0.44 38.27 -7.69
C PRO A 731 0.55 39.80 -7.66
N SER A 732 0.59 40.43 -8.84
CA SER A 732 0.70 41.89 -8.97
C SER A 732 -0.41 42.60 -8.18
N LYS A 733 -0.04 43.67 -7.46
CA LYS A 733 -0.93 44.47 -6.58
C LYS A 733 -1.43 43.76 -5.32
N THR A 734 -0.88 42.61 -4.94
CA THR A 734 -1.08 42.00 -3.63
C THR A 734 0.17 42.18 -2.76
N ASN A 735 0.04 42.03 -1.44
CA ASN A 735 1.18 41.89 -0.52
C ASN A 735 1.68 40.44 -0.41
N GLY A 736 1.17 39.52 -1.24
CA GLY A 736 1.52 38.09 -1.21
C GLY A 736 0.86 37.27 -0.11
N THR A 737 -0.08 37.84 0.66
CA THR A 737 -0.73 37.12 1.77
C THR A 737 -2.21 37.46 1.86
N LEU A 738 -3.05 36.43 1.94
CA LEU A 738 -4.47 36.52 2.23
C LEU A 738 -4.72 36.22 3.71
N SER A 739 -5.48 37.09 4.39
CA SER A 739 -5.71 36.97 5.84
C SER A 739 -6.44 35.69 6.21
N VAL A 740 -7.48 35.34 5.45
CA VAL A 740 -8.30 34.13 5.59
C VAL A 740 -8.76 33.70 4.20
N ASN A 741 -8.61 32.44 3.82
CA ASN A 741 -9.16 31.91 2.56
C ASN A 741 -10.56 31.31 2.71
N GLU A 742 -11.14 30.85 1.61
CA GLU A 742 -12.49 30.28 1.55
C GLU A 742 -12.67 29.06 2.49
N ALA A 743 -11.61 28.26 2.67
CA ALA A 743 -11.60 27.11 3.59
C ALA A 743 -11.32 27.51 5.06
N GLY A 744 -11.25 28.81 5.35
CA GLY A 744 -11.08 29.37 6.68
C GLY A 744 -9.67 29.23 7.26
N PHE A 745 -8.65 28.99 6.43
CA PHE A 745 -7.24 29.04 6.82
C PHE A 745 -6.74 30.47 6.85
N SER A 746 -5.96 30.80 7.88
CA SER A 746 -5.35 32.12 8.03
C SER A 746 -3.93 32.17 7.46
N ASN A 747 -3.43 33.39 7.20
CA ASN A 747 -2.05 33.65 6.74
C ASN A 747 -1.67 32.88 5.47
N VAL A 748 -2.55 32.88 4.48
CA VAL A 748 -2.38 32.12 3.23
C VAL A 748 -1.43 32.85 2.30
N ALA A 749 -0.32 32.21 1.92
CA ALA A 749 0.61 32.79 0.96
C ALA A 749 0.09 32.63 -0.48
N LEU A 750 0.23 33.70 -1.28
CA LEU A 750 -0.29 33.77 -2.64
C LEU A 750 0.83 33.70 -3.67
N GLY A 751 0.61 32.91 -4.72
CA GLY A 751 1.51 32.79 -5.87
C GLY A 751 2.18 31.42 -6.00
N PRO A 752 2.78 31.13 -7.17
CA PRO A 752 3.29 29.80 -7.48
C PRO A 752 4.54 29.40 -6.69
N ILE A 753 5.33 30.36 -6.19
CA ILE A 753 6.59 30.10 -5.48
C ILE A 753 6.49 30.60 -4.05
N VAL A 754 6.76 29.71 -3.09
CA VAL A 754 6.83 30.03 -1.66
C VAL A 754 8.13 29.58 -1.01
N ARG A 755 8.55 30.31 0.02
CA ARG A 755 9.55 29.87 1.00
C ARG A 755 8.83 29.42 2.27
N ILE A 756 9.11 28.21 2.70
CA ILE A 756 8.76 27.75 4.05
C ILE A 756 9.99 27.91 4.93
N SER A 757 9.83 28.53 6.09
CA SER A 757 10.88 28.63 7.11
C SER A 757 10.38 27.99 8.40
N THR A 758 11.22 27.20 9.06
CA THR A 758 10.93 26.60 10.36
C THR A 758 11.59 27.44 11.46
N ASN A 759 10.91 27.65 12.59
CA ASN A 759 11.48 28.22 13.81
C ASN A 759 11.19 27.24 14.94
N LEU A 760 12.08 26.28 15.13
CA LEU A 760 11.90 25.17 16.06
C LEU A 760 12.47 25.46 17.46
N ASP A 761 13.10 26.63 17.68
CA ASP A 761 13.71 27.00 18.98
C ASP A 761 12.66 27.11 20.11
N SER A 762 11.39 27.35 19.79
CA SER A 762 10.24 27.32 20.72
C SER A 762 9.63 25.93 20.92
N TRP A 763 9.95 24.95 20.07
CA TRP A 763 9.28 23.63 20.00
C TRP A 763 9.79 22.67 21.08
N VAL A 764 11.03 22.90 21.54
CA VAL A 764 11.72 22.06 22.53
C VAL A 764 11.22 22.30 23.97
N GLN A 765 10.40 23.32 24.24
CA GLN A 765 9.92 23.63 25.60
C GLN A 765 8.62 22.94 26.02
N GLU A 766 7.88 22.31 25.10
CA GLU A 766 6.65 21.56 25.40
C GLU A 766 6.75 20.17 24.76
N GLN A 767 7.16 19.15 25.52
CA GLN A 767 7.47 17.81 25.00
C GLN A 767 6.27 17.19 24.24
N PRO A 768 6.30 17.10 22.90
CA PRO A 768 5.24 16.46 22.14
C PRO A 768 5.35 14.93 22.26
N SER A 769 4.23 14.25 22.08
CA SER A 769 4.20 12.79 21.98
C SER A 769 4.97 12.30 20.74
N ILE A 770 5.26 10.99 20.67
CA ILE A 770 5.85 10.33 19.49
C ILE A 770 5.03 10.53 18.20
N VAL A 771 3.76 10.95 18.31
CA VAL A 771 2.75 10.95 17.24
C VAL A 771 2.75 12.24 16.40
N ASP A 772 3.41 13.32 16.84
CA ASP A 772 3.25 14.67 16.29
C ASP A 772 4.54 15.21 15.60
N LYS A 773 5.11 14.45 14.66
CA LYS A 773 6.40 14.79 13.99
C LYS A 773 6.29 15.23 12.54
N GLU A 774 5.07 15.41 12.03
CA GLU A 774 4.79 15.78 10.65
C GLU A 774 4.08 17.12 10.62
N TRP A 775 4.53 18.08 9.82
CA TRP A 775 3.83 19.33 9.55
C TRP A 775 3.29 19.37 8.14
N HIS A 776 2.03 19.76 7.98
CA HIS A 776 1.34 19.65 6.70
C HIS A 776 1.13 21.04 6.10
N VAL A 777 1.72 21.28 4.93
CA VAL A 777 1.47 22.44 4.09
C VAL A 777 0.66 22.00 2.88
N ILE A 778 -0.38 22.76 2.54
CA ILE A 778 -1.25 22.49 1.41
C ILE A 778 -1.02 23.57 0.36
N LEU A 779 -0.69 23.15 -0.85
CA LEU A 779 -0.92 23.95 -2.05
C LEU A 779 -2.34 23.68 -2.53
N GLN A 780 -3.11 24.74 -2.76
CA GLN A 780 -4.35 24.72 -3.52
C GLN A 780 -4.13 25.52 -4.81
N VAL A 781 -4.49 24.90 -5.94
CA VAL A 781 -4.55 25.57 -7.24
C VAL A 781 -6.00 25.57 -7.70
N THR A 782 -6.51 26.76 -8.00
CA THR A 782 -7.87 26.95 -8.51
C THR A 782 -7.82 27.34 -9.97
N ASN A 783 -8.53 26.59 -10.81
CA ASN A 783 -8.89 27.00 -12.16
C ASN A 783 -10.19 27.81 -12.09
N ASN A 784 -10.13 29.09 -12.45
CA ASN A 784 -11.25 30.02 -12.38
C ASN A 784 -12.07 30.11 -13.67
N LYS A 785 -11.88 29.19 -14.62
CA LYS A 785 -12.69 29.14 -15.85
C LYS A 785 -14.17 28.88 -15.52
N GLY A 786 -15.05 29.67 -16.13
CA GLY A 786 -16.50 29.47 -16.04
C GLY A 786 -17.11 29.81 -14.67
N SER A 787 -18.31 29.29 -14.41
CA SER A 787 -19.11 29.60 -13.22
C SER A 787 -18.77 28.76 -11.99
N TYR A 788 -18.01 27.67 -12.16
CA TYR A 788 -17.70 26.70 -11.11
C TYR A 788 -16.19 26.48 -11.04
N PRO A 789 -15.47 27.23 -10.20
CA PRO A 789 -14.02 27.09 -10.08
C PRO A 789 -13.63 25.70 -9.59
N ILE A 790 -12.67 25.06 -10.26
CA ILE A 790 -12.21 23.72 -9.87
C ILE A 790 -10.89 23.81 -9.12
N ARG A 791 -10.85 23.20 -7.94
CA ARG A 791 -9.69 23.20 -7.05
C ARG A 791 -8.98 21.85 -7.10
N ARG A 792 -7.67 21.86 -7.24
CA ARG A 792 -6.80 20.71 -6.97
C ARG A 792 -5.77 21.09 -5.93
N TYR A 793 -5.22 20.09 -5.28
CA TYR A 793 -4.35 20.27 -4.13
C TYR A 793 -3.08 19.47 -4.27
N ARG A 794 -2.08 19.83 -3.48
CA ARG A 794 -0.89 19.04 -3.28
C ARG A 794 -0.45 19.20 -1.84
N ARG A 795 -0.40 18.08 -1.11
CA ARG A 795 0.05 18.04 0.27
C ARG A 795 1.57 17.94 0.32
N VAL A 796 2.18 18.76 1.17
CA VAL A 796 3.60 18.74 1.49
C VAL A 796 3.75 18.47 2.98
N ILE A 797 4.50 17.44 3.32
CA ILE A 797 4.73 16.98 4.69
C ILE A 797 6.18 17.29 5.04
N LEU A 798 6.37 18.08 6.08
CA LEU A 798 7.67 18.41 6.64
C LEU A 798 7.88 17.55 7.89
N GLU A 799 8.84 16.65 7.83
CA GLU A 799 9.18 15.73 8.92
C GLU A 799 10.22 16.37 9.83
N ILE A 800 9.89 16.46 11.12
CA ILE A 800 10.74 17.07 12.15
C ILE A 800 11.61 15.97 12.77
N PRO A 801 12.95 16.10 12.77
CA PRO A 801 13.86 15.12 13.35
C PRO A 801 13.69 15.04 14.88
N GLU A 802 14.02 13.87 15.44
CA GLU A 802 14.08 13.71 16.89
C GLU A 802 15.19 14.60 17.46
N ALA A 803 14.88 15.33 18.54
CA ALA A 803 15.91 16.02 19.31
C ALA A 803 16.89 14.97 19.85
N THR A 804 18.14 15.04 19.41
CA THR A 804 19.26 14.19 19.86
C THR A 804 19.67 14.50 21.29
#